data_AF-A0A506QCE5-F1
#
_entry.id   AF-A0A506QCE5-F1
#
_cell.length_a   1.000
_cell.length_b   1.000
_cell.length_c   1.000
_cell.angle_alpha   90.00
_cell.angle_beta   90.00
_cell.angle_gamma   90.00
#
_symmetry.space_group_name_H-M   'P 1'
#
loop_
_entity.id
_entity.type
_entity.pdbx_description
1 polymer ?
#
loop_
_entity_poly.entity_id
_entity_poly.type
_entity_poly.pdbx_seq_one_letter_code
_entity_poly.pdbx_strand_id
1 'polypeptide(L)'
;MITLRSLNRRWLALPLFFLALWLAVRGLDRLFPLPLKQVQPARVVVASDGTPLWRFADGNGIWRYPVTPEEVAPAYLQALLTYEDRWFWYHPGINPLALVRAAWQDLRHQSVISGGSTLTMQVARLIDPQPRTLRGKLIQAWRALQLEWHLSKRDILTLYLNRAPFGGTLEGVGAASWSWLGKAPSQLTPGEAALLAVLPQAPSRLRPDRWPDRAEAARNKVLDRLAEYHIWSAGQVAEIRQEPVWLPPRQMPQMAPLLARRLLSVSRRDKIVSTLDPALQRELENLALNVKNQLPPRTSLAMLVVDHTTMAVRGYVGSADFSDDSRFGHVDMIASVRSPGSVLKPFVYGMALDEGLIHAESLLQDVPRRFGDYRPGNFDTGFHGPVSASDALVRSLNLPAVQLLEALGPKNVAARLRNVGLPLRFPPGAEPNLSLILGGTGARMDEIVAAYSAFARHGNAAQLRWTPDQPLQQRPLLSPESAWIVRRILAGEAQPAASGSVPDVVPLAWKTGTSYGYRDAWSVGINPRYLIGVWVGRPDATPVAGQFGFASAVPVMNQINSLLMSRLNRRDVPVDPRPASVTVATICWPGGQPLPGGDENCRQRRQSWVAAGTLPPTLLAAGQESLSGLHLSYWQNPQGLRVAADCPDATRRELLVWPLPLEAWLPPQERRAQRLPPVDARCPPLQQGSGAPLIVTGVTEGQIVRPLPGRGSLTLPVAVQGGQGTQRWWFLNGEPLVTQEAATQLSLPLDRPGEYQLVVMDEEAGVASVTFRRD
;
A
#
# COMPACT_ATOMS: atom_id res chain seq x y z
N MET A 1 1.36 -96.74 -17.37
CA MET A 1 1.88 -96.02 -16.18
C MET A 1 3.32 -95.62 -16.45
N ILE A 2 3.57 -94.36 -16.80
CA ILE A 2 4.91 -93.79 -16.88
C ILE A 2 4.97 -92.68 -15.83
N THR A 3 5.79 -92.91 -14.81
CA THR A 3 5.99 -92.07 -13.65
C THR A 3 6.70 -90.76 -14.04
N LEU A 4 5.98 -89.64 -13.99
CA LEU A 4 6.55 -88.29 -13.91
C LEU A 4 7.20 -88.11 -12.52
N ARG A 5 8.42 -88.61 -12.34
CA ARG A 5 9.29 -88.28 -11.20
C ARG A 5 10.17 -87.08 -11.56
N SER A 6 10.10 -86.08 -10.69
CA SER A 6 11.03 -84.97 -10.48
C SER A 6 11.25 -83.98 -11.63
N LEU A 7 10.26 -83.14 -11.95
CA LEU A 7 10.61 -81.74 -12.20
C LEU A 7 11.13 -81.16 -10.88
N ASN A 8 12.43 -80.90 -10.86
CA ASN A 8 13.22 -80.45 -9.72
C ASN A 8 12.51 -79.32 -8.94
N ARG A 9 12.07 -79.65 -7.71
CA ARG A 9 11.57 -78.72 -6.67
C ARG A 9 12.46 -77.48 -6.47
N ARG A 10 13.73 -77.57 -6.92
CA ARG A 10 14.75 -76.51 -6.96
C ARG A 10 14.42 -75.36 -7.94
N TRP A 11 13.72 -75.59 -9.05
CA TRP A 11 13.39 -74.53 -10.03
C TRP A 11 12.19 -73.65 -9.61
N LEU A 12 11.28 -74.18 -8.78
CA LEU A 12 10.21 -73.41 -8.13
C LEU A 12 10.67 -72.70 -6.85
N ALA A 13 11.69 -73.23 -6.17
CA ALA A 13 12.24 -72.65 -4.95
C ALA A 13 12.91 -71.28 -5.19
N LEU A 14 13.56 -71.09 -6.34
CA LEU A 14 14.24 -69.83 -6.67
C LEU A 14 13.27 -68.63 -6.82
N PRO A 15 12.20 -68.69 -7.64
CA PRO A 15 11.24 -67.58 -7.74
C PRO A 15 10.46 -67.36 -6.45
N LEU A 16 10.12 -68.42 -5.70
CA LEU A 16 9.49 -68.31 -4.38
C LEU A 16 10.42 -67.62 -3.36
N PHE A 17 11.72 -67.91 -3.39
CA PHE A 17 12.71 -67.24 -2.54
C PHE A 17 12.82 -65.75 -2.88
N PHE A 18 12.92 -65.38 -4.17
CA PHE A 18 12.95 -63.98 -4.58
C PHE A 18 11.65 -63.24 -4.27
N LEU A 19 10.50 -63.90 -4.41
CA LEU A 19 9.19 -63.34 -4.03
C LEU A 19 9.09 -63.14 -2.51
N ALA A 20 9.51 -64.12 -1.71
CA ALA A 20 9.55 -64.02 -0.26
C ALA A 20 10.52 -62.93 0.22
N LEU A 21 11.70 -62.83 -0.42
CA LEU A 21 12.67 -61.77 -0.17
C LEU A 21 12.09 -60.40 -0.53
N TRP A 22 11.44 -60.27 -1.68
CA TRP A 22 10.78 -59.03 -2.10
C TRP A 22 9.65 -58.62 -1.14
N LEU A 23 8.81 -59.57 -0.72
CA LEU A 23 7.76 -59.34 0.27
C LEU A 23 8.33 -58.97 1.65
N ALA A 24 9.43 -59.59 2.07
CA ALA A 24 10.11 -59.26 3.31
C ALA A 24 10.72 -57.85 3.28
N VAL A 25 11.40 -57.47 2.19
CA VAL A 25 11.95 -56.13 1.97
C VAL A 25 10.83 -55.08 1.94
N ARG A 26 9.72 -55.35 1.25
CA ARG A 26 8.53 -54.48 1.21
C ARG A 26 7.84 -54.38 2.59
N GLY A 27 7.80 -55.47 3.34
CA GLY A 27 7.30 -55.51 4.71
C GLY A 27 8.13 -54.66 5.66
N LEU A 28 9.46 -54.79 5.59
CA LEU A 28 10.41 -53.96 6.34
C LEU A 28 10.28 -52.48 5.97
N ASP A 29 10.11 -52.15 4.69
CA ASP A 29 9.93 -50.78 4.23
C ASP A 29 8.65 -50.14 4.80
N ARG A 30 7.55 -50.90 4.86
CA ARG A 30 6.27 -50.47 5.46
C ARG A 30 6.35 -50.32 6.98
N LEU A 31 7.06 -51.23 7.66
CA LEU A 31 7.23 -51.19 9.12
C LEU A 31 8.17 -50.07 9.57
N PHE A 32 9.14 -49.70 8.73
CA PHE A 32 10.11 -48.65 8.99
C PHE A 32 10.07 -47.60 7.87
N PRO A 33 9.03 -46.75 7.79
CA PRO A 33 8.91 -45.74 6.75
C PRO A 33 10.03 -44.69 6.85
N LEU A 34 10.38 -44.07 5.70
CA LEU A 34 11.37 -42.98 5.64
C LEU A 34 10.83 -41.70 6.29
N PRO A 35 11.54 -41.07 7.24
CA PRO A 35 11.10 -39.84 7.89
C PRO A 35 11.42 -38.60 7.04
N LEU A 36 10.76 -38.48 5.88
CA LEU A 36 11.00 -37.36 4.93
C LEU A 36 10.27 -36.06 5.32
N LYS A 37 9.11 -36.16 5.98
CA LYS A 37 8.27 -35.01 6.35
C LYS A 37 8.73 -34.40 7.68
N GLN A 38 9.04 -33.10 7.66
CA GLN A 38 9.31 -32.32 8.88
C GLN A 38 8.04 -31.63 9.36
N VAL A 39 7.81 -31.63 10.68
CA VAL A 39 6.61 -31.05 11.31
C VAL A 39 6.65 -29.50 11.30
N GLN A 40 7.84 -28.91 11.38
CA GLN A 40 8.07 -27.46 11.31
C GLN A 40 9.28 -27.18 10.41
N PRO A 41 9.12 -27.12 9.08
CA PRO A 41 10.24 -26.88 8.19
C PRO A 41 10.76 -25.45 8.34
N ALA A 42 12.06 -25.26 8.11
CA ALA A 42 12.64 -23.93 7.94
C ALA A 42 12.08 -23.31 6.65
N ARG A 43 11.76 -22.01 6.70
CA ARG A 43 11.13 -21.30 5.59
C ARG A 43 11.90 -20.04 5.24
N VAL A 44 11.87 -19.66 3.98
CA VAL A 44 12.53 -18.46 3.47
C VAL A 44 11.60 -17.69 2.54
N VAL A 45 11.58 -16.37 2.72
CA VAL A 45 10.93 -15.44 1.81
C VAL A 45 12.03 -14.76 1.00
N VAL A 46 11.91 -14.85 -0.32
CA VAL A 46 12.88 -14.27 -1.27
C VAL A 46 12.21 -13.20 -2.12
N ALA A 47 13.02 -12.28 -2.64
CA ALA A 47 12.65 -11.28 -3.61
C ALA A 47 12.41 -11.93 -4.98
N SER A 48 12.01 -11.11 -5.96
CA SER A 48 11.68 -11.59 -7.31
C SER A 48 12.86 -12.23 -8.05
N ASP A 49 14.10 -11.88 -7.71
CA ASP A 49 15.34 -12.42 -8.27
C ASP A 49 15.92 -13.61 -7.46
N GLY A 50 15.24 -14.03 -6.39
CA GLY A 50 15.72 -15.08 -5.48
C GLY A 50 16.60 -14.58 -4.32
N THR A 51 16.88 -13.27 -4.23
CA THR A 51 17.58 -12.68 -3.09
C THR A 51 16.79 -12.89 -1.79
N PRO A 52 17.38 -13.46 -0.73
CA PRO A 52 16.71 -13.64 0.55
C PRO A 52 16.30 -12.31 1.16
N LEU A 53 15.02 -12.20 1.52
CA LEU A 53 14.48 -11.07 2.29
C LEU A 53 14.54 -11.41 3.78
N TRP A 54 13.91 -12.53 4.15
CA TRP A 54 13.82 -12.97 5.53
C TRP A 54 13.74 -14.49 5.64
N ARG A 55 14.16 -15.04 6.78
CA ARG A 55 14.20 -16.48 7.05
C ARG A 55 13.51 -16.81 8.37
N PHE A 56 13.01 -18.04 8.45
CA PHE A 56 12.35 -18.61 9.61
C PHE A 56 12.99 -19.98 9.89
N ALA A 57 13.46 -20.17 11.13
CA ALA A 57 14.14 -21.39 11.52
C ALA A 57 13.14 -22.54 11.67
N ASP A 58 13.61 -23.77 11.54
CA ASP A 58 12.84 -24.93 11.98
C ASP A 58 12.75 -24.99 13.52
N GLY A 59 12.01 -25.98 14.03
CA GLY A 59 11.85 -26.18 15.48
C GLY A 59 13.16 -26.40 16.27
N ASN A 60 14.27 -26.69 15.58
CA ASN A 60 15.60 -26.87 16.19
C ASN A 60 16.48 -25.62 16.03
N GLY A 61 15.96 -24.51 15.50
CA GLY A 61 16.72 -23.29 15.26
C GLY A 61 17.60 -23.34 14.00
N ILE A 62 17.36 -24.29 13.09
CA ILE A 62 18.15 -24.48 11.87
C ILE A 62 17.57 -23.66 10.73
N TRP A 63 18.44 -22.99 9.97
CA TRP A 63 18.08 -22.23 8.78
C TRP A 63 18.35 -23.06 7.52
N ARG A 64 17.37 -23.14 6.62
CA ARG A 64 17.49 -23.79 5.30
C ARG A 64 16.93 -22.89 4.21
N TYR A 65 17.59 -22.89 3.06
CA TYR A 65 17.23 -22.10 1.89
C TYR A 65 17.05 -23.09 0.74
N PRO A 66 15.82 -23.57 0.50
CA PRO A 66 15.57 -24.64 -0.46
C PRO A 66 16.12 -24.32 -1.86
N VAL A 67 16.93 -25.23 -2.38
CA VAL A 67 17.47 -25.19 -3.75
C VAL A 67 17.34 -26.55 -4.44
N THR A 68 17.21 -26.50 -5.75
CA THR A 68 17.29 -27.67 -6.65
C THR A 68 18.68 -27.75 -7.30
N PRO A 69 19.08 -28.90 -7.88
CA PRO A 69 20.36 -29.02 -8.57
C PRO A 69 20.54 -28.00 -9.69
N GLU A 70 19.45 -27.58 -10.33
CA GLU A 70 19.47 -26.58 -11.41
C GLU A 70 19.68 -25.14 -10.89
N GLU A 71 19.44 -24.88 -9.60
CA GLU A 71 19.65 -23.59 -8.94
C GLU A 71 21.04 -23.46 -8.31
N VAL A 72 21.94 -24.42 -8.55
CA VAL A 72 23.30 -24.46 -8.01
C VAL A 72 24.31 -24.47 -9.15
N ALA A 73 25.45 -23.79 -8.96
CA ALA A 73 26.49 -23.70 -9.98
C ALA A 73 26.97 -25.10 -10.43
N PRO A 74 27.12 -25.36 -11.74
CA PRO A 74 27.63 -26.65 -12.23
C PRO A 74 28.98 -27.03 -11.65
N ALA A 75 29.87 -26.05 -11.42
CA ALA A 75 31.16 -26.25 -10.78
C ALA A 75 31.03 -26.84 -9.35
N TYR A 76 29.99 -26.45 -8.60
CA TYR A 76 29.74 -27.01 -7.27
C TYR A 76 29.31 -28.48 -7.35
N LEU A 77 28.42 -28.82 -8.29
CA LEU A 77 28.01 -30.22 -8.48
C LEU A 77 29.18 -31.09 -8.93
N GLN A 78 30.04 -30.58 -9.83
CA GLN A 78 31.26 -31.28 -10.26
C GLN A 78 32.22 -31.50 -9.08
N ALA A 79 32.49 -30.47 -8.28
CA ALA A 79 33.35 -30.56 -7.11
C ALA A 79 32.78 -31.54 -6.06
N LEU A 80 31.50 -31.40 -5.72
CA LEU A 80 30.81 -32.24 -4.76
C LEU A 80 30.83 -33.71 -5.18
N LEU A 81 30.35 -34.02 -6.38
CA LEU A 81 30.28 -35.39 -6.87
C LEU A 81 31.67 -36.00 -7.02
N THR A 82 32.64 -35.28 -7.59
CA THR A 82 34.00 -35.83 -7.76
C THR A 82 34.68 -36.11 -6.42
N TYR A 83 34.48 -35.22 -5.44
CA TYR A 83 35.18 -35.31 -4.17
C TYR A 83 34.51 -36.28 -3.18
N GLU A 84 33.18 -36.29 -3.10
CA GLU A 84 32.39 -37.12 -2.17
C GLU A 84 31.96 -38.46 -2.79
N ASP A 85 31.49 -38.48 -4.04
CA ASP A 85 30.88 -39.68 -4.65
C ASP A 85 30.88 -39.69 -6.19
N ARG A 86 32.03 -40.01 -6.79
CA ARG A 86 32.25 -39.95 -8.25
C ARG A 86 31.28 -40.82 -9.05
N TRP A 87 30.80 -41.91 -8.45
CA TRP A 87 29.92 -42.88 -9.12
C TRP A 87 28.45 -42.73 -8.71
N PHE A 88 28.08 -41.59 -8.10
CA PHE A 88 26.77 -41.31 -7.54
C PHE A 88 25.62 -41.75 -8.46
N TRP A 89 25.71 -41.49 -9.76
CA TRP A 89 24.65 -41.81 -10.72
C TRP A 89 24.47 -43.30 -11.03
N TYR A 90 25.45 -44.14 -10.71
CA TYR A 90 25.51 -45.53 -11.18
C TYR A 90 25.22 -46.58 -10.11
N HIS A 91 25.49 -46.27 -8.83
CA HIS A 91 25.30 -47.23 -7.75
C HIS A 91 23.90 -47.12 -7.11
N PRO A 92 23.31 -48.20 -6.59
CA PRO A 92 22.02 -48.16 -5.90
C PRO A 92 22.20 -47.72 -4.44
N GLY A 93 22.69 -46.51 -4.21
CA GLY A 93 22.85 -45.93 -2.87
C GLY A 93 24.04 -46.42 -2.04
N ILE A 94 24.54 -47.64 -2.29
CA ILE A 94 25.79 -48.15 -1.72
C ILE A 94 26.73 -48.49 -2.86
N ASN A 95 28.02 -48.17 -2.74
CA ASN A 95 29.04 -48.53 -3.72
C ASN A 95 29.87 -49.72 -3.22
N PRO A 96 29.64 -50.96 -3.73
CA PRO A 96 30.34 -52.15 -3.28
C PRO A 96 31.86 -52.09 -3.49
N LEU A 97 32.29 -51.49 -4.62
CA LEU A 97 33.72 -51.32 -4.94
C LEU A 97 34.39 -50.37 -3.94
N ALA A 98 33.70 -49.30 -3.54
CA ALA A 98 34.20 -48.37 -2.53
C ALA A 98 34.28 -49.02 -1.13
N LEU A 99 33.31 -49.87 -0.77
CA LEU A 99 33.33 -50.61 0.50
C LEU A 99 34.46 -51.63 0.57
N VAL A 100 34.67 -52.42 -0.49
CA VAL A 100 35.76 -53.42 -0.55
C VAL A 100 37.13 -52.74 -0.53
N ARG A 101 37.30 -51.65 -1.30
CA ARG A 101 38.53 -50.84 -1.29
C ARG A 101 38.82 -50.25 0.10
N ALA A 102 37.81 -49.67 0.75
CA ALA A 102 37.96 -49.10 2.09
C ALA A 102 38.31 -50.18 3.12
N ALA A 103 37.62 -51.33 3.09
CA ALA A 103 37.91 -52.44 3.99
C ALA A 103 39.34 -52.99 3.81
N TRP A 104 39.83 -53.11 2.58
CA TRP A 104 41.21 -53.55 2.32
C TRP A 104 42.24 -52.52 2.79
N GLN A 105 42.00 -51.22 2.59
CA GLN A 105 42.90 -50.16 3.06
C GLN A 105 42.96 -50.08 4.58
N ASP A 106 41.81 -50.16 5.26
CA ASP A 106 41.73 -50.13 6.72
C ASP A 106 42.43 -51.35 7.35
N LEU A 107 42.30 -52.54 6.73
CA LEU A 107 42.99 -53.75 7.15
C LEU A 107 44.51 -53.63 6.99
N ARG A 108 44.98 -52.99 5.92
CA ARG A 108 46.42 -52.86 5.61
C ARG A 108 47.14 -51.82 6.45
N HIS A 109 46.46 -50.76 6.86
CA HIS A 109 47.08 -49.61 7.54
C HIS A 109 46.68 -49.44 9.02
N GLN A 110 45.92 -50.39 9.59
CA GLN A 110 45.48 -50.40 11.00
C GLN A 110 44.81 -49.09 11.48
N SER A 111 44.32 -48.28 10.54
CA SER A 111 43.70 -46.98 10.78
C SER A 111 42.70 -46.70 9.66
N VAL A 112 41.65 -45.93 9.96
CA VAL A 112 40.61 -45.60 8.97
C VAL A 112 41.18 -44.57 7.99
N ILE A 113 41.54 -45.01 6.78
CA ILE A 113 42.19 -44.15 5.77
C ILE A 113 41.19 -43.60 4.76
N SER A 114 40.18 -44.39 4.35
CA SER A 114 39.23 -43.94 3.33
C SER A 114 37.77 -44.17 3.71
N GLY A 115 36.94 -43.16 3.44
CA GLY A 115 35.50 -43.25 3.64
C GLY A 115 34.85 -44.07 2.53
N GLY A 116 34.18 -45.16 2.88
CA GLY A 116 33.34 -45.95 1.96
C GLY A 116 31.88 -45.48 1.88
N SER A 117 31.55 -44.27 2.38
CA SER A 117 30.18 -43.76 2.45
C SER A 117 29.84 -42.94 1.20
N THR A 118 28.75 -43.31 0.51
CA THR A 118 28.20 -42.60 -0.65
C THR A 118 27.41 -41.36 -0.24
N LEU A 119 27.08 -40.47 -1.17
CA LEU A 119 26.19 -39.32 -0.90
C LEU A 119 24.82 -39.77 -0.42
N THR A 120 24.26 -40.85 -0.99
CA THR A 120 22.99 -41.41 -0.53
C THR A 120 23.07 -41.88 0.93
N MET A 121 24.17 -42.53 1.34
CA MET A 121 24.39 -42.89 2.75
C MET A 121 24.52 -41.65 3.65
N GLN A 122 25.15 -40.58 3.16
CA GLN A 122 25.21 -39.33 3.90
C GLN A 122 23.82 -38.71 4.07
N VAL A 123 22.98 -38.70 3.04
CA VAL A 123 21.58 -38.25 3.11
C VAL A 123 20.79 -39.09 4.11
N ALA A 124 20.93 -40.42 4.07
CA ALA A 124 20.31 -41.32 5.04
C ALA A 124 20.68 -40.93 6.48
N ARG A 125 21.96 -40.64 6.75
CA ARG A 125 22.44 -40.20 8.06
C ARG A 125 21.89 -38.82 8.48
N LEU A 126 21.67 -37.91 7.54
CA LEU A 126 21.12 -36.57 7.81
C LEU A 126 19.62 -36.61 8.10
N ILE A 127 18.89 -37.57 7.51
CA ILE A 127 17.45 -37.73 7.68
C ILE A 127 17.13 -38.59 8.91
N ASP A 128 17.91 -39.64 9.17
CA ASP A 128 17.76 -40.57 10.27
C ASP A 128 19.12 -40.76 10.97
N PRO A 129 19.50 -39.87 11.91
CA PRO A 129 20.77 -39.94 12.61
C PRO A 129 20.92 -41.24 13.42
N GLN A 130 22.01 -41.97 13.19
CA GLN A 130 22.30 -43.24 13.86
C GLN A 130 23.63 -43.18 14.63
N PRO A 131 23.76 -43.91 15.76
CA PRO A 131 25.01 -44.02 16.50
C PRO A 131 26.16 -44.52 15.62
N ARG A 132 27.40 -44.07 15.89
CA ARG A 132 28.62 -44.48 15.18
C ARG A 132 29.06 -45.90 15.54
N THR A 133 28.23 -46.89 15.24
CA THR A 133 28.45 -48.32 15.46
C THR A 133 28.29 -49.10 14.16
N LEU A 134 28.78 -50.34 14.10
CA LEU A 134 28.57 -51.22 12.94
C LEU A 134 27.07 -51.42 12.64
N ARG A 135 26.24 -51.59 13.68
CA ARG A 135 24.78 -51.66 13.57
C ARG A 135 24.19 -50.38 12.98
N GLY A 136 24.61 -49.21 13.45
CA GLY A 136 24.18 -47.92 12.91
C GLY A 136 24.56 -47.75 11.44
N LYS A 137 25.74 -48.22 11.02
CA LYS A 137 26.19 -48.21 9.62
C LYS A 137 25.36 -49.15 8.73
N LEU A 138 24.94 -50.31 9.23
CA LEU A 138 24.01 -51.21 8.52
C LEU A 138 22.62 -50.59 8.37
N ILE A 139 22.11 -49.91 9.41
CA ILE A 139 20.83 -49.18 9.32
C ILE A 139 20.96 -48.05 8.28
N GLN A 140 22.06 -47.30 8.26
CA GLN A 140 22.31 -46.26 7.24
C GLN A 140 22.37 -46.83 5.82
N ALA A 141 23.01 -47.98 5.63
CA ALA A 141 23.06 -48.68 4.35
C ALA A 141 21.65 -49.11 3.89
N TRP A 142 20.85 -49.67 4.79
CA TRP A 142 19.45 -50.00 4.51
C TRP A 142 18.62 -48.76 4.16
N ARG A 143 18.74 -47.66 4.93
CA ARG A 143 18.08 -46.38 4.64
C ARG A 143 18.49 -45.82 3.29
N ALA A 144 19.76 -45.96 2.89
CA ALA A 144 20.24 -45.54 1.59
C ALA A 144 19.57 -46.32 0.45
N LEU A 145 19.41 -47.64 0.60
CA LEU A 145 18.65 -48.46 -0.35
C LEU A 145 17.18 -48.06 -0.42
N GLN A 146 16.54 -47.79 0.73
CA GLN A 146 15.17 -47.28 0.76
C GLN A 146 15.04 -45.93 0.03
N LEU A 147 15.99 -45.01 0.23
CA LEU A 147 15.98 -43.73 -0.47
C LEU A 147 16.03 -43.91 -1.99
N GLU A 148 16.90 -44.78 -2.51
CA GLU A 148 17.02 -45.06 -3.95
C GLU A 148 15.79 -45.79 -4.52
N TRP A 149 15.04 -46.49 -3.68
CA TRP A 149 13.80 -47.14 -4.10
C TRP A 149 12.66 -46.12 -4.22
N HIS A 150 12.57 -45.15 -3.31
CA HIS A 150 11.44 -44.20 -3.27
C HIS A 150 11.70 -42.88 -3.98
N LEU A 151 12.97 -42.52 -4.21
CA LEU A 151 13.37 -41.20 -4.71
C LEU A 151 14.31 -41.34 -5.91
N SER A 152 14.22 -40.38 -6.83
CA SER A 152 15.18 -40.30 -7.92
C SER A 152 16.55 -39.82 -7.42
N LYS A 153 17.62 -40.08 -8.17
CA LYS A 153 18.96 -39.51 -7.89
C LYS A 153 18.93 -37.99 -7.77
N ARG A 154 18.10 -37.32 -8.57
CA ARG A 154 17.88 -35.87 -8.50
C ARG A 154 17.28 -35.46 -7.15
N ASP A 155 16.31 -36.20 -6.64
CA ASP A 155 15.68 -35.93 -5.34
C ASP A 155 16.64 -36.19 -4.17
N ILE A 156 17.43 -37.27 -4.24
CA ILE A 156 18.46 -37.58 -3.23
C ILE A 156 19.53 -36.49 -3.18
N LEU A 157 19.99 -36.06 -4.36
CA LEU A 157 20.92 -34.93 -4.45
C LEU A 157 20.29 -33.65 -3.88
N THR A 158 19.02 -33.37 -4.22
CA THR A 158 18.27 -32.24 -3.65
C THR A 158 18.21 -32.30 -2.13
N LEU A 159 17.97 -33.47 -1.54
CA LEU A 159 17.99 -33.65 -0.08
C LEU A 159 19.37 -33.33 0.51
N TYR A 160 20.45 -33.78 -0.12
CA TYR A 160 21.81 -33.45 0.32
C TYR A 160 22.07 -31.94 0.26
N LEU A 161 21.77 -31.31 -0.89
CA LEU A 161 21.98 -29.88 -1.13
C LEU A 161 21.27 -29.00 -0.10
N ASN A 162 20.19 -29.48 0.53
CA ASN A 162 19.39 -28.74 1.49
C ASN A 162 19.59 -29.15 2.95
N ARG A 163 20.28 -30.27 3.24
CA ARG A 163 20.46 -30.79 4.60
C ARG A 163 21.92 -30.94 5.03
N ALA A 164 22.88 -30.84 4.10
CA ALA A 164 24.29 -30.91 4.46
C ALA A 164 24.64 -29.77 5.44
N PRO A 165 25.34 -30.03 6.56
CA PRO A 165 25.66 -29.00 7.54
C PRO A 165 26.82 -28.12 7.05
N PHE A 166 26.72 -26.80 7.20
CA PHE A 166 27.77 -25.85 6.80
C PHE A 166 28.36 -25.03 7.95
N GLY A 167 28.03 -25.42 9.19
CA GLY A 167 28.55 -24.81 10.41
C GLY A 167 27.51 -23.91 11.10
N GLY A 168 27.56 -23.86 12.43
CA GLY A 168 26.56 -23.13 13.22
C GLY A 168 25.17 -23.73 13.05
N THR A 169 24.19 -22.87 12.79
CA THR A 169 22.77 -23.23 12.58
C THR A 169 22.38 -23.33 11.11
N LEU A 170 23.35 -23.50 10.20
CA LEU A 170 23.11 -23.49 8.76
C LEU A 170 23.16 -24.90 8.16
N GLU A 171 22.08 -25.25 7.45
CA GLU A 171 22.01 -26.45 6.64
C GLU A 171 21.66 -26.11 5.17
N GLY A 172 22.35 -26.80 4.27
CA GLY A 172 22.21 -26.66 2.84
C GLY A 172 23.10 -25.60 2.19
N VAL A 173 23.51 -25.86 0.95
CA VAL A 173 24.39 -24.99 0.16
C VAL A 173 23.73 -23.64 -0.11
N GLY A 174 22.40 -23.61 -0.22
CA GLY A 174 21.62 -22.38 -0.33
C GLY A 174 21.87 -21.41 0.82
N ALA A 175 21.71 -21.91 2.05
CA ALA A 175 21.87 -21.09 3.24
C ALA A 175 23.35 -20.70 3.43
N ALA A 176 24.26 -21.64 3.14
CA ALA A 176 25.69 -21.41 3.23
C ALA A 176 26.19 -20.36 2.24
N SER A 177 25.79 -20.42 0.97
CA SER A 177 26.18 -19.45 -0.05
C SER A 177 25.78 -18.02 0.33
N TRP A 178 24.55 -17.83 0.81
CA TRP A 178 24.09 -16.51 1.24
C TRP A 178 24.73 -16.06 2.57
N SER A 179 24.97 -16.97 3.52
CA SER A 179 25.58 -16.63 4.82
C SER A 179 27.05 -16.27 4.70
N TRP A 180 27.79 -17.09 3.96
CA TRP A 180 29.24 -17.01 3.88
C TRP A 180 29.69 -16.09 2.74
N LEU A 181 29.05 -16.19 1.56
CA LEU A 181 29.50 -15.51 0.34
C LEU A 181 28.58 -14.35 -0.09
N GLY A 182 27.39 -14.24 0.49
CA GLY A 182 26.42 -13.18 0.20
C GLY A 182 25.90 -13.17 -1.24
N LYS A 183 25.83 -14.33 -1.89
CA LYS A 183 25.35 -14.47 -3.27
C LYS A 183 24.59 -15.77 -3.50
N ALA A 184 23.89 -15.85 -4.62
CA ALA A 184 23.13 -17.03 -5.01
C ALA A 184 24.05 -18.25 -5.27
N PRO A 185 23.63 -19.47 -4.91
CA PRO A 185 24.38 -20.69 -5.18
C PRO A 185 24.66 -20.96 -6.67
N SER A 186 23.84 -20.41 -7.56
CA SER A 186 24.04 -20.45 -9.01
C SER A 186 25.18 -19.56 -9.50
N GLN A 187 25.62 -18.59 -8.69
CA GLN A 187 26.65 -17.60 -9.02
C GLN A 187 28.01 -17.89 -8.35
N LEU A 188 28.20 -19.09 -7.81
CA LEU A 188 29.46 -19.50 -7.19
C LEU A 188 30.57 -19.56 -8.24
N THR A 189 31.73 -18.98 -7.93
CA THR A 189 32.94 -19.22 -8.72
C THR A 189 33.42 -20.66 -8.52
N PRO A 190 34.25 -21.22 -9.42
CA PRO A 190 34.83 -22.55 -9.21
C PRO A 190 35.59 -22.70 -7.88
N GLY A 191 36.31 -21.67 -7.41
CA GLY A 191 36.97 -21.67 -6.12
C GLY A 191 36.03 -21.74 -4.93
N GLU A 192 34.95 -20.96 -4.97
CA GLU A 192 33.90 -20.97 -3.96
C GLU A 192 33.08 -22.26 -3.96
N ALA A 193 32.84 -22.81 -5.15
CA ALA A 193 32.20 -24.10 -5.34
C ALA A 193 33.03 -25.23 -4.69
N ALA A 194 34.33 -25.28 -4.94
CA ALA A 194 35.24 -26.23 -4.31
C ALA A 194 35.31 -26.06 -2.78
N LEU A 195 35.31 -24.81 -2.31
CA LEU A 195 35.27 -24.50 -0.88
C LEU A 195 33.99 -25.03 -0.23
N LEU A 196 32.81 -24.68 -0.75
CA LEU A 196 31.53 -25.13 -0.19
C LEU A 196 31.36 -26.66 -0.31
N ALA A 197 31.95 -27.32 -1.31
CA ALA A 197 31.86 -28.77 -1.44
C ALA A 197 32.51 -29.53 -0.26
N VAL A 198 33.57 -28.98 0.36
CA VAL A 198 34.31 -29.66 1.45
C VAL A 198 33.87 -29.27 2.86
N LEU A 199 33.23 -28.11 3.04
CA LEU A 199 32.80 -27.65 4.37
C LEU A 199 31.97 -28.69 5.15
N PRO A 200 31.03 -29.45 4.54
CA PRO A 200 30.21 -30.42 5.26
C PRO A 200 30.97 -31.57 5.94
N GLN A 201 32.23 -31.84 5.57
CA GLN A 201 33.03 -32.88 6.21
C GLN A 201 33.36 -32.56 7.68
N ALA A 202 33.61 -31.28 7.98
CA ALA A 202 33.95 -30.82 9.32
C ALA A 202 33.42 -29.40 9.55
N PRO A 203 32.08 -29.22 9.57
CA PRO A 203 31.40 -27.93 9.41
C PRO A 203 31.78 -26.90 10.47
N SER A 204 32.09 -27.31 11.70
CA SER A 204 32.52 -26.37 12.75
C SER A 204 34.01 -26.02 12.68
N ARG A 205 34.85 -26.92 12.16
CA ARG A 205 36.32 -26.77 12.13
C ARG A 205 36.82 -26.07 10.87
N LEU A 206 36.06 -26.17 9.78
CA LEU A 206 36.37 -25.59 8.47
C LEU A 206 35.64 -24.28 8.21
N ARG A 207 35.04 -23.67 9.24
CA ARG A 207 34.32 -22.39 9.12
C ARG A 207 35.24 -21.31 8.52
N PRO A 208 34.97 -20.82 7.30
CA PRO A 208 35.86 -19.89 6.60
C PRO A 208 35.95 -18.51 7.26
N ASP A 209 34.92 -18.11 8.03
CA ASP A 209 34.88 -16.84 8.76
C ASP A 209 35.71 -16.86 10.07
N ARG A 210 36.04 -18.05 10.59
CA ARG A 210 36.82 -18.23 11.82
C ARG A 210 38.20 -18.84 11.58
N TRP A 211 38.31 -19.69 10.57
CA TRP A 211 39.50 -20.52 10.29
C TRP A 211 39.82 -20.52 8.79
N PRO A 212 40.12 -19.34 8.19
CA PRO A 212 40.34 -19.20 6.75
C PRO A 212 41.42 -20.14 6.22
N ASP A 213 42.58 -20.24 6.88
CA ASP A 213 43.69 -21.11 6.43
C ASP A 213 43.30 -22.59 6.39
N ARG A 214 42.49 -23.05 7.37
CA ARG A 214 42.01 -24.44 7.39
C ARG A 214 41.01 -24.69 6.28
N ALA A 215 40.13 -23.73 6.02
CA ALA A 215 39.15 -23.80 4.95
C ALA A 215 39.84 -23.78 3.58
N GLU A 216 40.88 -22.98 3.41
CA GLU A 216 41.71 -22.93 2.21
C GLU A 216 42.45 -24.25 1.97
N ALA A 217 43.12 -24.80 2.98
CA ALA A 217 43.78 -26.09 2.87
C ALA A 217 42.78 -27.20 2.48
N ALA A 218 41.56 -27.17 3.02
CA ALA A 218 40.51 -28.11 2.69
C ALA A 218 40.01 -27.93 1.23
N ARG A 219 39.81 -26.69 0.77
CA ARG A 219 39.48 -26.37 -0.62
C ARG A 219 40.56 -26.89 -1.56
N ASN A 220 41.83 -26.62 -1.25
CA ASN A 220 42.96 -26.99 -2.12
C ASN A 220 43.05 -28.52 -2.28
N LYS A 221 42.68 -29.30 -1.26
CA LYS A 221 42.56 -30.76 -1.36
C LYS A 221 41.47 -31.22 -2.35
N VAL A 222 40.36 -30.48 -2.45
CA VAL A 222 39.33 -30.75 -3.48
C VAL A 222 39.89 -30.46 -4.87
N LEU A 223 40.59 -29.34 -5.02
CA LEU A 223 41.20 -28.93 -6.28
C LEU A 223 42.24 -29.96 -6.77
N ASP A 224 43.06 -30.51 -5.88
CA ASP A 224 44.02 -31.58 -6.20
C ASP A 224 43.32 -32.81 -6.76
N ARG A 225 42.22 -33.23 -6.13
CA ARG A 225 41.44 -34.39 -6.59
C ARG A 225 40.75 -34.12 -7.94
N LEU A 226 40.28 -32.89 -8.16
CA LEU A 226 39.68 -32.50 -9.45
C LEU A 226 40.71 -32.48 -10.58
N ALA A 227 41.95 -32.06 -10.30
CA ALA A 227 43.06 -32.10 -11.25
C ALA A 227 43.52 -33.55 -11.53
N GLU A 228 43.66 -34.38 -10.49
CA GLU A 228 44.07 -35.79 -10.58
C GLU A 228 43.13 -36.60 -11.50
N TYR A 229 41.82 -36.36 -11.41
CA TYR A 229 40.83 -37.02 -12.25
C TYR A 229 40.54 -36.28 -13.56
N HIS A 230 41.31 -35.25 -13.89
CA HIS A 230 41.17 -34.44 -15.10
C HIS A 230 39.76 -33.85 -15.29
N ILE A 231 39.05 -33.57 -14.19
CA ILE A 231 37.75 -32.91 -14.24
C ILE A 231 37.92 -31.41 -14.54
N TRP A 232 38.91 -30.77 -13.91
CA TRP A 232 39.34 -29.40 -14.20
C TRP A 232 40.80 -29.41 -14.68
N SER A 233 41.16 -28.45 -15.52
CA SER A 233 42.53 -28.37 -16.05
C SER A 233 43.53 -27.92 -14.97
N ALA A 234 44.79 -28.34 -15.09
CA ALA A 234 45.83 -27.93 -14.16
C ALA A 234 46.02 -26.40 -14.13
N GLY A 235 45.88 -25.73 -15.27
CA GLY A 235 45.92 -24.27 -15.36
C GLY A 235 44.79 -23.59 -14.58
N GLN A 236 43.55 -24.08 -14.76
CA GLN A 236 42.38 -23.58 -14.01
C GLN A 236 42.55 -23.79 -12.50
N VAL A 237 43.05 -24.95 -12.07
CA VAL A 237 43.30 -25.22 -10.65
C VAL A 237 44.41 -24.32 -10.07
N ALA A 238 45.47 -24.07 -10.84
CA ALA A 238 46.54 -23.16 -10.43
C ALA A 238 46.05 -21.72 -10.26
N GLU A 239 45.14 -21.26 -11.13
CA GLU A 239 44.50 -19.94 -11.04
C GLU A 239 43.61 -19.84 -9.79
N ILE A 240 42.72 -20.82 -9.56
CA ILE A 240 41.83 -20.85 -8.39
C ILE A 240 42.62 -20.84 -7.08
N ARG A 241 43.79 -21.49 -7.03
CA ARG A 241 44.65 -21.50 -5.84
C ARG A 241 45.17 -20.12 -5.44
N GLN A 242 45.23 -19.17 -6.38
CA GLN A 242 45.63 -17.79 -6.11
C GLN A 242 44.49 -16.99 -5.46
N GLU A 243 43.24 -17.47 -5.52
CA GLU A 243 42.12 -16.84 -4.83
C GLU A 243 42.22 -17.07 -3.32
N PRO A 244 42.33 -16.02 -2.48
CA PRO A 244 42.38 -16.20 -1.03
C PRO A 244 41.00 -16.60 -0.48
N VAL A 245 40.97 -17.48 0.53
CA VAL A 245 39.73 -17.77 1.28
C VAL A 245 39.60 -16.77 2.42
N TRP A 246 39.17 -15.56 2.11
CA TRP A 246 38.88 -14.55 3.13
C TRP A 246 37.42 -14.11 3.06
N LEU A 247 36.68 -14.32 4.15
CA LEU A 247 35.28 -13.92 4.27
C LEU A 247 35.10 -12.99 5.47
N PRO A 248 34.75 -11.71 5.27
CA PRO A 248 34.35 -10.87 6.38
C PRO A 248 33.06 -11.44 7.00
N PRO A 249 32.82 -11.22 8.30
CA PRO A 249 31.55 -11.60 8.92
C PRO A 249 30.41 -10.84 8.24
N ARG A 250 29.72 -11.49 7.30
CA ARG A 250 28.58 -10.91 6.60
C ARG A 250 27.34 -11.13 7.46
N GLN A 251 26.63 -10.04 7.74
CA GLN A 251 25.26 -10.16 8.22
C GLN A 251 24.39 -10.58 7.05
N MET A 252 23.66 -11.69 7.22
CA MET A 252 22.69 -12.11 6.23
C MET A 252 21.66 -11.01 6.00
N PRO A 253 21.22 -10.76 4.76
CA PRO A 253 20.20 -9.75 4.49
C PRO A 253 18.97 -9.97 5.36
N GLN A 254 18.53 -8.89 6.01
CA GLN A 254 17.34 -8.82 6.85
C GLN A 254 16.48 -7.69 6.29
N MET A 255 15.66 -8.01 5.29
CA MET A 255 14.81 -7.06 4.59
C MET A 255 13.35 -7.51 4.66
N ALA A 256 12.45 -6.54 4.66
CA ALA A 256 11.00 -6.70 4.66
C ALA A 256 10.46 -7.72 5.70
N PRO A 257 10.90 -7.70 6.99
CA PRO A 257 10.47 -8.67 8.01
C PRO A 257 8.95 -8.79 8.14
N LEU A 258 8.26 -7.65 8.12
CA LEU A 258 6.82 -7.58 8.31
C LEU A 258 6.06 -8.20 7.13
N LEU A 259 6.52 -7.95 5.90
CA LEU A 259 5.97 -8.63 4.73
C LEU A 259 6.26 -10.12 4.77
N ALA A 260 7.48 -10.53 5.14
CA ALA A 260 7.83 -11.93 5.20
C ALA A 260 6.94 -12.68 6.19
N ARG A 261 6.70 -12.11 7.38
CA ARG A 261 5.74 -12.64 8.37
C ARG A 261 4.32 -12.74 7.80
N ARG A 262 3.89 -11.74 7.04
CA ARG A 262 2.59 -11.75 6.35
C ARG A 262 2.51 -12.86 5.28
N LEU A 263 3.56 -13.06 4.49
CA LEU A 263 3.58 -14.09 3.45
C LEU A 263 3.57 -15.51 4.02
N LEU A 264 4.11 -15.72 5.22
CA LEU A 264 4.02 -17.00 5.92
C LEU A 264 2.58 -17.41 6.27
N SER A 265 1.69 -16.46 6.56
CA SER A 265 0.29 -16.78 6.91
C SER A 265 -0.54 -17.14 5.68
N VAL A 266 -0.11 -16.72 4.49
CA VAL A 266 -0.84 -16.92 3.23
C VAL A 266 -0.32 -18.13 2.45
N SER A 267 0.98 -18.45 2.53
CA SER A 267 1.58 -19.57 1.82
C SER A 267 2.02 -20.68 2.79
N ARG A 268 1.99 -21.94 2.34
CA ARG A 268 2.57 -23.09 3.07
C ARG A 268 3.89 -23.59 2.45
N ARG A 269 4.40 -22.94 1.40
CA ARG A 269 5.67 -23.31 0.75
C ARG A 269 6.85 -23.01 1.67
N ASP A 270 7.90 -23.83 1.60
CA ASP A 270 9.16 -23.61 2.32
C ASP A 270 9.94 -22.42 1.75
N LYS A 271 9.91 -22.24 0.42
CA LYS A 271 10.45 -21.07 -0.29
C LYS A 271 9.30 -20.27 -0.88
N ILE A 272 9.12 -19.03 -0.40
CA ILE A 272 8.10 -18.10 -0.92
C ILE A 272 8.80 -17.03 -1.75
N VAL A 273 8.53 -17.01 -3.05
CA VAL A 273 9.02 -15.97 -3.97
C VAL A 273 8.03 -14.82 -3.97
N SER A 274 8.50 -13.63 -3.57
CA SER A 274 7.72 -12.39 -3.60
C SER A 274 7.97 -11.60 -4.90
N THR A 275 7.21 -10.53 -5.11
CA THR A 275 7.40 -9.61 -6.24
C THR A 275 8.40 -8.47 -5.98
N LEU A 276 9.00 -8.42 -4.78
CA LEU A 276 9.83 -7.30 -4.36
C LEU A 276 11.07 -7.16 -5.24
N ASP A 277 11.46 -5.92 -5.45
CA ASP A 277 12.77 -5.56 -5.96
C ASP A 277 13.71 -5.39 -4.75
N PRO A 278 14.75 -6.23 -4.59
CA PRO A 278 15.60 -6.20 -3.40
C PRO A 278 16.51 -4.96 -3.35
N ALA A 279 16.83 -4.33 -4.48
CA ALA A 279 17.59 -3.10 -4.50
C ALA A 279 16.71 -1.93 -4.05
N LEU A 280 15.48 -1.84 -4.57
CA LEU A 280 14.50 -0.84 -4.16
C LEU A 280 14.15 -0.99 -2.68
N GLN A 281 13.89 -2.22 -2.22
CA GLN A 281 13.54 -2.49 -0.83
C GLN A 281 14.60 -1.95 0.15
N ARG A 282 15.87 -2.19 -0.15
CA ARG A 282 16.99 -1.72 0.67
C ARG A 282 17.11 -0.19 0.68
N GLU A 283 16.89 0.46 -0.45
CA GLU A 283 16.86 1.94 -0.52
C GLU A 283 15.69 2.51 0.30
N LEU A 284 14.52 1.88 0.25
CA LEU A 284 13.37 2.28 1.05
C LEU A 284 13.61 2.08 2.56
N GLU A 285 14.23 0.98 2.97
CA GLU A 285 14.58 0.75 4.38
C GLU A 285 15.63 1.75 4.88
N ASN A 286 16.64 2.05 4.07
CA ASN A 286 17.62 3.09 4.39
C ASN A 286 16.95 4.47 4.50
N LEU A 287 16.02 4.79 3.60
CA LEU A 287 15.22 6.01 3.67
C LEU A 287 14.39 6.05 4.96
N ALA A 288 13.78 4.93 5.37
CA ALA A 288 13.03 4.84 6.62
C ALA A 288 13.89 5.15 7.85
N LEU A 289 15.09 4.57 7.91
CA LEU A 289 16.05 4.83 9.00
C LEU A 289 16.55 6.28 9.02
N ASN A 290 16.75 6.90 7.85
CA ASN A 290 17.14 8.30 7.76
C ASN A 290 16.02 9.24 8.23
N VAL A 291 14.78 8.98 7.79
CA VAL A 291 13.59 9.76 8.18
C VAL A 291 13.29 9.58 9.67
N LYS A 292 13.47 8.37 10.22
CA LYS A 292 13.27 8.06 11.65
C LYS A 292 13.96 9.08 12.57
N ASN A 293 15.18 9.50 12.23
CA ASN A 293 15.97 10.43 13.04
C ASN A 293 15.41 11.85 13.08
N GLN A 294 14.53 12.20 12.14
CA GLN A 294 13.85 13.50 12.06
C GLN A 294 12.45 13.45 12.68
N LEU A 295 11.93 12.25 12.97
CA LEU A 295 10.60 12.07 13.51
C LEU A 295 10.59 12.17 15.05
N PRO A 296 9.58 12.86 15.63
CA PRO A 296 9.33 12.86 17.07
C PRO A 296 9.36 11.45 17.70
N PRO A 297 9.72 11.33 19.00
CA PRO A 297 9.76 10.05 19.69
C PRO A 297 8.47 9.23 19.51
N ARG A 298 8.61 7.90 19.46
CA ARG A 298 7.49 6.93 19.30
C ARG A 298 6.71 7.00 17.98
N THR A 299 7.01 7.96 17.10
CA THR A 299 6.46 8.01 15.74
C THR A 299 7.05 6.89 14.89
N SER A 300 6.26 6.29 14.01
CA SER A 300 6.71 5.32 13.00
C SER A 300 6.31 5.81 11.61
N LEU A 301 6.71 5.05 10.60
CA LEU A 301 6.35 5.32 9.20
C LEU A 301 6.06 4.01 8.47
N ALA A 302 5.28 4.08 7.41
CA ALA A 302 5.09 3.00 6.47
C ALA A 302 5.20 3.51 5.04
N MET A 303 5.77 2.69 4.16
CA MET A 303 5.96 2.99 2.74
C MET A 303 5.61 1.75 1.90
N LEU A 304 4.74 1.93 0.92
CA LEU A 304 4.32 0.88 -0.02
C LEU A 304 4.53 1.38 -1.45
N VAL A 305 5.23 0.59 -2.26
CA VAL A 305 5.45 0.88 -3.69
C VAL A 305 4.92 -0.27 -4.52
N VAL A 306 4.05 0.05 -5.49
CA VAL A 306 3.37 -0.93 -6.35
C VAL A 306 3.54 -0.52 -7.81
N ASP A 307 3.94 -1.43 -8.69
CA ASP A 307 3.89 -1.20 -10.15
C ASP A 307 2.41 -1.28 -10.60
N HIS A 308 1.81 -0.16 -10.99
CA HIS A 308 0.36 -0.12 -11.28
C HIS A 308 -0.03 -0.88 -12.55
N THR A 309 0.93 -1.19 -13.43
CA THR A 309 0.67 -1.92 -14.68
C THR A 309 0.44 -3.42 -14.41
N THR A 310 1.17 -3.96 -13.44
CA THR A 310 1.14 -5.39 -13.09
C THR A 310 0.51 -5.65 -11.73
N MET A 311 0.32 -4.62 -10.91
CA MET A 311 -0.01 -4.65 -9.48
C MET A 311 0.99 -5.40 -8.59
N ALA A 312 2.20 -5.64 -9.09
CA ALA A 312 3.29 -6.24 -8.32
C ALA A 312 3.77 -5.29 -7.22
N VAL A 313 3.81 -5.77 -5.96
CA VAL A 313 4.42 -5.02 -4.86
C VAL A 313 5.93 -5.02 -5.04
N ARG A 314 6.51 -3.83 -5.22
CA ARG A 314 7.96 -3.66 -5.49
C ARG A 314 8.75 -3.30 -4.25
N GLY A 315 8.12 -2.61 -3.30
CA GLY A 315 8.73 -2.23 -2.01
C GLY A 315 7.70 -2.19 -0.89
N TYR A 316 8.10 -2.63 0.31
CA TYR A 316 7.24 -2.78 1.49
C TYR A 316 8.00 -2.47 2.78
N VAL A 317 7.73 -1.33 3.39
CA VAL A 317 8.26 -0.95 4.70
C VAL A 317 7.08 -0.72 5.64
N GLY A 318 6.85 -1.66 6.56
CA GLY A 318 5.70 -1.61 7.47
C GLY A 318 5.92 -0.80 8.75
N SER A 319 7.15 -0.37 9.02
CA SER A 319 7.56 0.39 10.21
C SER A 319 8.84 1.18 9.94
N ALA A 320 9.10 2.25 10.69
CA ALA A 320 10.33 3.05 10.53
C ALA A 320 11.60 2.25 10.81
N ASP A 321 11.57 1.38 11.82
CA ASP A 321 12.67 0.49 12.19
C ASP A 321 12.07 -0.71 12.92
N PHE A 322 12.29 -1.90 12.36
CA PHE A 322 11.77 -3.14 12.92
C PHE A 322 12.37 -3.48 14.29
N SER A 323 13.59 -3.00 14.56
CA SER A 323 14.32 -3.28 15.81
C SER A 323 14.02 -2.32 16.96
N ASP A 324 13.20 -1.30 16.72
CA ASP A 324 12.89 -0.26 17.71
C ASP A 324 11.55 -0.50 18.41
N ASP A 325 11.60 -1.16 19.57
CA ASP A 325 10.43 -1.45 20.42
C ASP A 325 9.70 -0.18 20.88
N SER A 326 10.43 0.93 21.09
CA SER A 326 9.85 2.18 21.58
C SER A 326 8.90 2.84 20.56
N ARG A 327 9.06 2.49 19.28
CA ARG A 327 8.22 2.91 18.15
C ARG A 327 7.30 1.80 17.66
N PHE A 328 7.18 0.70 18.41
CA PHE A 328 6.42 -0.49 18.03
C PHE A 328 6.83 -1.04 16.66
N GLY A 329 8.14 -1.20 16.41
CA GLY A 329 8.69 -1.68 15.14
C GLY A 329 8.09 -2.99 14.59
N HIS A 330 7.52 -3.81 15.48
CA HIS A 330 6.87 -5.08 15.12
C HIS A 330 5.46 -4.93 14.54
N VAL A 331 4.86 -3.74 14.63
CA VAL A 331 3.50 -3.46 14.16
C VAL A 331 3.56 -3.08 12.69
N ASP A 332 2.89 -3.87 11.86
CA ASP A 332 2.78 -3.61 10.43
C ASP A 332 1.74 -2.54 10.15
N MET A 333 2.21 -1.31 9.95
CA MET A 333 1.37 -0.15 9.71
C MET A 333 0.74 -0.13 8.32
N ILE A 334 1.25 -0.92 7.35
CA ILE A 334 0.61 -1.09 6.04
C ILE A 334 -0.67 -1.92 6.19
N ALA A 335 -0.61 -2.97 7.01
CA ALA A 335 -1.74 -3.87 7.26
C ALA A 335 -2.65 -3.43 8.41
N SER A 336 -2.31 -2.37 9.13
CA SER A 336 -3.07 -1.84 10.26
C SER A 336 -4.26 -0.99 9.80
N VAL A 337 -5.36 -1.07 10.53
CA VAL A 337 -6.55 -0.24 10.29
C VAL A 337 -6.34 1.13 10.91
N ARG A 338 -6.46 2.18 10.10
CA ARG A 338 -6.28 3.57 10.50
C ARG A 338 -7.30 4.46 9.82
N SER A 339 -7.51 5.66 10.36
CA SER A 339 -8.37 6.63 9.71
C SER A 339 -7.69 7.10 8.41
N PRO A 340 -8.34 6.96 7.24
CA PRO A 340 -7.74 7.39 5.97
C PRO A 340 -7.73 8.92 5.81
N GLY A 341 -8.51 9.65 6.63
CA GLY A 341 -8.70 11.08 6.47
C GLY A 341 -9.17 11.43 5.05
N SER A 342 -8.59 12.47 4.46
CA SER A 342 -8.98 13.01 3.15
C SER A 342 -8.49 12.21 1.92
N VAL A 343 -7.79 11.07 2.07
CA VAL A 343 -7.39 10.25 0.90
C VAL A 343 -8.59 9.56 0.22
N LEU A 344 -9.78 9.59 0.82
CA LEU A 344 -10.99 9.06 0.17
C LEU A 344 -11.63 10.04 -0.83
N LYS A 345 -11.29 11.34 -0.75
CA LYS A 345 -11.91 12.38 -1.59
C LYS A 345 -11.83 12.11 -3.09
N PRO A 346 -10.69 11.71 -3.68
CA PRO A 346 -10.61 11.46 -5.12
C PRO A 346 -11.68 10.49 -5.64
N PHE A 347 -12.04 9.46 -4.86
CA PHE A 347 -13.07 8.51 -5.26
C PHE A 347 -14.46 9.14 -5.33
N VAL A 348 -14.82 9.99 -4.36
CA VAL A 348 -16.11 10.69 -4.34
C VAL A 348 -16.22 11.67 -5.50
N TYR A 349 -15.14 12.41 -5.81
CA TYR A 349 -15.11 13.30 -6.97
C TYR A 349 -15.21 12.52 -8.29
N GLY A 350 -14.49 11.40 -8.41
CA GLY A 350 -14.58 10.51 -9.57
C GLY A 350 -15.99 9.94 -9.77
N MET A 351 -16.63 9.46 -8.71
CA MET A 351 -18.01 8.96 -8.77
C MET A 351 -19.00 10.06 -9.10
N ALA A 352 -18.81 11.28 -8.61
CA ALA A 352 -19.68 12.42 -8.93
C ALA A 352 -19.56 12.85 -10.40
N LEU A 353 -18.36 12.77 -10.98
CA LEU A 353 -18.15 12.95 -12.43
C LEU A 353 -18.87 11.85 -13.23
N ASP A 354 -18.77 10.59 -12.80
CA ASP A 354 -19.42 9.44 -13.48
C ASP A 354 -20.94 9.50 -13.47
N GLU A 355 -21.54 9.90 -12.35
CA GLU A 355 -22.99 10.04 -12.23
C GLU A 355 -23.49 11.35 -12.88
N GLY A 356 -22.60 12.12 -13.51
CA GLY A 356 -22.94 13.37 -14.19
C GLY A 356 -23.44 14.46 -13.25
N LEU A 357 -23.03 14.43 -11.98
CA LEU A 357 -23.40 15.45 -10.98
C LEU A 357 -22.54 16.71 -11.08
N ILE A 358 -21.30 16.55 -11.55
CA ILE A 358 -20.33 17.63 -11.72
C ILE A 358 -19.49 17.41 -12.98
N HIS A 359 -18.80 18.47 -13.42
CA HIS A 359 -17.61 18.44 -14.27
C HIS A 359 -16.43 19.06 -13.48
N ALA A 360 -15.21 19.04 -14.05
CA ALA A 360 -13.98 19.43 -13.32
C ALA A 360 -14.01 20.85 -12.73
N GLU A 361 -14.71 21.80 -13.39
CA GLU A 361 -14.88 23.18 -12.93
C GLU A 361 -16.29 23.51 -12.43
N SER A 362 -17.10 22.52 -12.01
CA SER A 362 -18.41 22.82 -11.43
C SER A 362 -18.27 23.66 -10.16
N LEU A 363 -19.20 24.58 -9.95
CA LEU A 363 -19.27 25.41 -8.75
C LEU A 363 -19.72 24.56 -7.55
N LEU A 364 -18.87 24.47 -6.54
CA LEU A 364 -19.17 23.87 -5.25
C LEU A 364 -19.10 24.94 -4.14
N GLN A 365 -19.72 24.64 -3.01
CA GLN A 365 -19.91 25.59 -1.92
C GLN A 365 -19.04 25.22 -0.72
N ASP A 366 -18.03 26.04 -0.45
CA ASP A 366 -17.17 25.95 0.74
C ASP A 366 -17.62 26.95 1.80
N VAL A 367 -18.77 26.68 2.40
CA VAL A 367 -19.45 27.55 3.38
C VAL A 367 -19.93 26.74 4.59
N PRO A 368 -20.23 27.38 5.74
CA PRO A 368 -20.77 26.69 6.91
C PRO A 368 -22.03 25.88 6.57
N ARG A 369 -22.02 24.59 6.94
CA ARG A 369 -23.17 23.69 6.79
C ARG A 369 -23.47 22.98 8.11
N ARG A 370 -24.76 22.77 8.38
CA ARG A 370 -25.25 22.01 9.53
C ARG A 370 -26.12 20.84 9.04
N PHE A 371 -25.76 19.63 9.46
CA PHE A 371 -26.50 18.39 9.18
C PHE A 371 -26.96 17.78 10.50
N GLY A 372 -28.10 18.22 11.02
CA GLY A 372 -28.49 17.91 12.41
C GLY A 372 -27.45 18.43 13.40
N ASP A 373 -26.78 17.53 14.12
CA ASP A 373 -25.70 17.87 15.06
C ASP A 373 -24.30 17.85 14.42
N TYR A 374 -24.18 17.34 13.19
CA TYR A 374 -22.92 17.30 12.47
C TYR A 374 -22.64 18.65 11.80
N ARG A 375 -21.56 19.30 12.23
CA ARG A 375 -21.09 20.60 11.70
C ARG A 375 -19.62 20.46 11.25
N PRO A 376 -19.36 19.96 10.04
CA PRO A 376 -17.99 19.85 9.54
C PRO A 376 -17.37 21.24 9.39
N GLY A 377 -16.08 21.35 9.70
CA GLY A 377 -15.25 22.52 9.38
C GLY A 377 -14.11 22.13 8.45
N ASN A 378 -13.50 23.10 7.80
CA ASN A 378 -12.24 22.90 7.08
C ASN A 378 -11.06 22.71 8.03
N PHE A 379 -9.96 22.22 7.49
CA PHE A 379 -8.74 21.98 8.27
C PHE A 379 -7.97 23.29 8.50
N ASP A 380 -7.86 24.13 7.47
CA ASP A 380 -7.62 25.56 7.64
C ASP A 380 -8.91 26.19 8.16
N THR A 381 -8.84 26.98 9.23
CA THR A 381 -10.00 27.43 10.03
C THR A 381 -10.93 28.43 9.33
N GLY A 382 -10.99 28.43 8.00
CA GLY A 382 -11.74 29.35 7.16
C GLY A 382 -12.60 28.67 6.08
N PHE A 383 -13.54 29.44 5.56
CA PHE A 383 -14.44 29.09 4.47
C PHE A 383 -14.11 29.94 3.26
N HIS A 384 -14.13 29.35 2.06
CA HIS A 384 -13.70 30.02 0.83
C HIS A 384 -14.86 30.48 -0.07
N GLY A 385 -16.10 30.14 0.27
CA GLY A 385 -17.26 30.50 -0.55
C GLY A 385 -17.29 29.70 -1.86
N PRO A 386 -17.38 30.35 -3.03
CA PRO A 386 -17.45 29.66 -4.32
C PRO A 386 -16.10 29.04 -4.71
N VAL A 387 -16.07 27.73 -4.93
CA VAL A 387 -14.86 27.01 -5.35
C VAL A 387 -15.17 26.04 -6.50
N SER A 388 -14.18 25.78 -7.36
CA SER A 388 -14.35 24.76 -8.41
C SER A 388 -14.12 23.37 -7.84
N ALA A 389 -14.73 22.34 -8.43
CA ALA A 389 -14.51 20.96 -8.03
C ALA A 389 -13.02 20.56 -8.06
N SER A 390 -12.28 20.99 -9.08
CA SER A 390 -10.84 20.83 -9.20
C SER A 390 -10.06 21.47 -8.04
N ASP A 391 -10.31 22.76 -7.76
CA ASP A 391 -9.63 23.51 -6.70
C ASP A 391 -9.95 22.91 -5.33
N ALA A 392 -11.22 22.58 -5.09
CA ALA A 392 -11.66 21.96 -3.86
C ALA A 392 -10.97 20.60 -3.61
N LEU A 393 -10.72 19.81 -4.65
CA LEU A 393 -10.01 18.54 -4.53
C LEU A 393 -8.50 18.75 -4.27
N VAL A 394 -7.86 19.66 -5.02
CA VAL A 394 -6.43 20.00 -4.88
C VAL A 394 -6.14 20.53 -3.47
N ARG A 395 -6.94 21.51 -3.04
CA ARG A 395 -6.85 22.12 -1.70
C ARG A 395 -7.42 21.24 -0.59
N SER A 396 -8.06 20.13 -0.96
CA SER A 396 -8.62 19.15 -0.03
C SER A 396 -9.67 19.73 0.92
N LEU A 397 -10.54 20.62 0.42
CA LEU A 397 -11.61 21.25 1.20
C LEU A 397 -12.64 20.23 1.67
N ASN A 398 -13.17 20.38 2.88
CA ASN A 398 -14.03 19.40 3.52
C ASN A 398 -15.48 19.54 3.04
N LEU A 399 -16.03 20.76 2.98
CA LEU A 399 -17.46 20.95 2.76
C LEU A 399 -17.89 20.60 1.32
N PRO A 400 -17.13 20.95 0.27
CA PRO A 400 -17.41 20.46 -1.08
C PRO A 400 -17.41 18.93 -1.18
N ALA A 401 -16.50 18.24 -0.50
CA ALA A 401 -16.46 16.79 -0.49
C ALA A 401 -17.68 16.17 0.24
N VAL A 402 -18.15 16.82 1.31
CA VAL A 402 -19.38 16.42 2.01
C VAL A 402 -20.61 16.67 1.14
N GLN A 403 -20.66 17.79 0.40
CA GLN A 403 -21.73 18.09 -0.56
C GLN A 403 -21.85 16.99 -1.63
N LEU A 404 -20.73 16.56 -2.20
CA LEU A 404 -20.73 15.46 -3.18
C LEU A 404 -21.14 14.12 -2.56
N LEU A 405 -20.65 13.81 -1.34
CA LEU A 405 -21.02 12.58 -0.65
C LEU A 405 -22.52 12.53 -0.31
N GLU A 406 -23.10 13.66 0.06
CA GLU A 406 -24.53 13.80 0.32
C GLU A 406 -25.35 13.45 -0.93
N ALA A 407 -24.98 14.01 -2.09
CA ALA A 407 -25.64 13.72 -3.36
C ALA A 407 -25.49 12.26 -3.81
N LEU A 408 -24.32 11.65 -3.60
CA LEU A 408 -24.05 10.25 -3.98
C LEU A 408 -24.62 9.21 -3.00
N GLY A 409 -24.83 9.60 -1.76
CA GLY A 409 -25.23 8.73 -0.66
C GLY A 409 -24.06 7.97 -0.02
N PRO A 410 -23.81 8.10 1.30
CA PRO A 410 -22.66 7.49 1.97
C PRO A 410 -22.65 5.95 1.92
N LYS A 411 -23.82 5.31 1.99
CA LYS A 411 -23.96 3.85 1.89
C LYS A 411 -23.57 3.32 0.52
N ASN A 412 -23.95 4.03 -0.55
CA ASN A 412 -23.62 3.67 -1.93
C ASN A 412 -22.10 3.78 -2.17
N VAL A 413 -21.48 4.89 -1.75
CA VAL A 413 -20.03 5.07 -1.84
C VAL A 413 -19.28 3.97 -1.10
N ALA A 414 -19.66 3.67 0.15
CA ALA A 414 -19.03 2.60 0.93
C ALA A 414 -19.18 1.21 0.26
N ALA A 415 -20.35 0.93 -0.33
CA ALA A 415 -20.60 -0.32 -1.04
C ALA A 415 -19.73 -0.45 -2.32
N ARG A 416 -19.59 0.62 -3.10
CA ARG A 416 -18.75 0.66 -4.30
C ARG A 416 -17.27 0.46 -3.96
N LEU A 417 -16.75 1.13 -2.92
CA LEU A 417 -15.37 0.94 -2.45
C LEU A 417 -15.13 -0.48 -1.96
N ARG A 418 -16.09 -1.05 -1.20
CA ARG A 418 -16.01 -2.46 -0.77
C ARG A 418 -15.98 -3.41 -1.96
N ASN A 419 -16.76 -3.16 -3.01
CA ASN A 419 -16.80 -4.02 -4.20
C ASN A 419 -15.44 -4.17 -4.87
N VAL A 420 -14.59 -3.15 -4.82
CA VAL A 420 -13.27 -3.16 -5.45
C VAL A 420 -12.12 -3.55 -4.51
N GLY A 421 -12.44 -3.98 -3.29
CA GLY A 421 -11.44 -4.45 -2.33
C GLY A 421 -10.96 -3.39 -1.32
N LEU A 422 -11.69 -2.28 -1.17
CA LEU A 422 -11.48 -1.30 -0.09
C LEU A 422 -12.65 -1.35 0.92
N PRO A 423 -12.72 -2.37 1.79
CA PRO A 423 -13.74 -2.44 2.83
C PRO A 423 -13.46 -1.40 3.93
N LEU A 424 -14.32 -0.38 3.99
CA LEU A 424 -14.34 0.60 5.07
C LEU A 424 -14.83 -0.06 6.38
N ARG A 425 -14.13 0.21 7.47
CA ARG A 425 -14.37 -0.40 8.80
C ARG A 425 -14.94 0.64 9.75
N PHE A 426 -16.09 0.33 10.31
CA PHE A 426 -16.83 1.23 11.22
C PHE A 426 -16.88 0.63 12.63
N PRO A 427 -17.08 1.46 13.67
CA PRO A 427 -17.39 0.97 15.01
C PRO A 427 -18.62 0.04 15.01
N PRO A 428 -18.72 -0.91 15.96
CA PRO A 428 -19.89 -1.77 16.08
C PRO A 428 -21.19 -0.97 16.13
N GLY A 429 -22.18 -1.34 15.31
CA GLY A 429 -23.48 -0.67 15.23
C GLY A 429 -23.50 0.64 14.43
N ALA A 430 -22.35 1.13 13.95
CA ALA A 430 -22.30 2.33 13.12
C ALA A 430 -22.53 2.02 11.64
N GLU A 431 -23.34 2.85 10.97
CA GLU A 431 -23.55 2.82 9.53
C GLU A 431 -22.72 3.89 8.81
N PRO A 432 -22.41 3.72 7.50
CA PRO A 432 -21.79 4.76 6.69
C PRO A 432 -22.61 6.06 6.69
N ASN A 433 -21.98 7.17 7.07
CA ASN A 433 -22.60 8.50 7.13
C ASN A 433 -21.64 9.59 6.58
N LEU A 434 -22.06 10.86 6.57
CA LEU A 434 -21.29 11.96 5.97
C LEU A 434 -19.87 12.16 6.56
N SER A 435 -19.58 11.68 7.77
CA SER A 435 -18.24 11.76 8.35
C SER A 435 -17.22 10.84 7.64
N LEU A 436 -17.68 9.84 6.87
CA LEU A 436 -16.80 8.87 6.22
C LEU A 436 -15.76 9.54 5.29
N ILE A 437 -16.16 10.58 4.56
CA ILE A 437 -15.28 11.27 3.60
C ILE A 437 -14.19 12.10 4.27
N LEU A 438 -14.36 12.39 5.56
CA LEU A 438 -13.38 13.10 6.38
C LEU A 438 -12.58 12.15 7.28
N GLY A 439 -12.74 10.83 7.11
CA GLY A 439 -12.00 9.83 7.87
C GLY A 439 -12.73 9.31 9.11
N GLY A 440 -14.05 9.47 9.23
CA GLY A 440 -14.91 8.82 10.24
C GLY A 440 -15.05 7.30 10.07
N THR A 441 -14.01 6.64 9.53
CA THR A 441 -13.93 5.22 9.19
C THR A 441 -12.49 4.75 9.32
N GLY A 442 -12.26 3.43 9.37
CA GLY A 442 -10.95 2.80 9.26
C GLY A 442 -10.72 2.12 7.91
N ALA A 443 -9.48 2.15 7.42
CA ALA A 443 -9.03 1.40 6.24
C ALA A 443 -7.54 1.03 6.37
N ARG A 444 -7.06 0.09 5.56
CA ARG A 444 -5.65 -0.30 5.51
C ARG A 444 -4.93 0.37 4.35
N MET A 445 -3.63 0.64 4.49
CA MET A 445 -2.84 1.29 3.44
C MET A 445 -2.84 0.47 2.16
N ASP A 446 -2.64 -0.84 2.26
CA ASP A 446 -2.56 -1.73 1.10
C ASP A 446 -3.86 -1.76 0.29
N GLU A 447 -5.02 -1.69 0.95
CA GLU A 447 -6.33 -1.59 0.31
C GLU A 447 -6.55 -0.22 -0.35
N ILE A 448 -6.14 0.88 0.32
CA ILE A 448 -6.26 2.24 -0.24
C ILE A 448 -5.38 2.38 -1.48
N VAL A 449 -4.09 2.02 -1.37
CA VAL A 449 -3.14 2.09 -2.48
C VAL A 449 -3.60 1.21 -3.64
N ALA A 450 -4.12 0.01 -3.37
CA ALA A 450 -4.71 -0.85 -4.40
C ALA A 450 -5.90 -0.15 -5.11
N ALA A 451 -6.82 0.45 -4.37
CA ALA A 451 -7.98 1.15 -4.96
C ALA A 451 -7.57 2.36 -5.82
N TYR A 452 -6.50 3.06 -5.46
CA TYR A 452 -5.95 4.18 -6.25
C TYR A 452 -5.49 3.75 -7.66
N SER A 453 -5.26 2.45 -7.90
CA SER A 453 -4.98 1.94 -9.25
C SER A 453 -6.09 2.27 -10.26
N ALA A 454 -7.34 2.48 -9.82
CA ALA A 454 -8.43 2.92 -10.70
C ALA A 454 -8.09 4.16 -11.52
N PHE A 455 -7.37 5.13 -10.92
CA PHE A 455 -6.98 6.36 -11.61
C PHE A 455 -5.90 6.15 -12.68
N ALA A 456 -5.12 5.07 -12.59
CA ALA A 456 -4.05 4.74 -13.55
C ALA A 456 -4.41 3.61 -14.52
N ARG A 457 -5.55 2.93 -14.31
CA ARG A 457 -5.98 1.74 -15.04
C ARG A 457 -7.37 1.91 -15.65
N HIS A 458 -7.62 3.10 -16.20
CA HIS A 458 -8.85 3.42 -16.92
C HIS A 458 -10.12 3.11 -16.09
N GLY A 459 -10.12 3.47 -14.81
CA GLY A 459 -11.24 3.27 -13.89
C GLY A 459 -11.31 1.92 -13.19
N ASN A 460 -10.41 0.98 -13.49
CA ASN A 460 -10.37 -0.35 -12.86
C ASN A 460 -9.46 -0.37 -11.63
N ALA A 461 -10.02 -0.62 -10.45
CA ALA A 461 -9.25 -0.91 -9.26
C ALA A 461 -8.81 -2.38 -9.26
N ALA A 462 -7.56 -2.64 -8.90
CA ALA A 462 -6.95 -3.96 -8.94
C ALA A 462 -6.32 -4.37 -7.61
N GLN A 463 -6.31 -5.67 -7.32
CA GLN A 463 -5.70 -6.22 -6.10
C GLN A 463 -4.17 -6.29 -6.24
N LEU A 464 -3.48 -6.10 -5.11
CA LEU A 464 -2.03 -6.25 -5.04
C LEU A 464 -1.61 -7.71 -5.28
N ARG A 465 -0.53 -7.88 -6.05
CA ARG A 465 0.17 -9.15 -6.23
C ARG A 465 1.43 -9.15 -5.38
N TRP A 466 1.47 -10.09 -4.46
CA TRP A 466 2.57 -10.31 -3.51
C TRP A 466 3.57 -11.34 -4.03
N THR A 467 3.10 -12.29 -4.85
CA THR A 467 3.91 -13.33 -5.47
C THR A 467 3.71 -13.33 -6.98
N PRO A 468 4.71 -13.76 -7.78
CA PRO A 468 4.62 -13.71 -9.24
C PRO A 468 3.47 -14.57 -9.82
N ASP A 469 3.08 -15.65 -9.15
CA ASP A 469 2.03 -16.59 -9.57
C ASP A 469 0.60 -16.12 -9.28
N GLN A 470 0.41 -15.04 -8.50
CA GLN A 470 -0.93 -14.49 -8.28
C GLN A 470 -1.48 -13.86 -9.57
N PRO A 471 -2.74 -14.14 -9.97
CA PRO A 471 -3.34 -13.50 -11.12
C PRO A 471 -3.66 -12.04 -10.83
N LEU A 472 -3.66 -11.20 -11.88
CA LEU A 472 -4.16 -9.84 -11.79
C LEU A 472 -5.70 -9.88 -11.67
N GLN A 473 -6.21 -9.48 -10.52
CA GLN A 473 -7.66 -9.36 -10.27
C GLN A 473 -8.04 -7.89 -10.24
N GLN A 474 -8.97 -7.48 -11.09
CA GLN A 474 -9.43 -6.09 -11.17
C GLN A 474 -10.95 -6.02 -11.30
N ARG A 475 -11.52 -4.90 -10.85
CA ARG A 475 -12.95 -4.61 -10.90
C ARG A 475 -13.15 -3.14 -11.29
N PRO A 476 -14.19 -2.82 -12.09
CA PRO A 476 -14.49 -1.44 -12.43
C PRO A 476 -14.93 -0.66 -11.19
N LEU A 477 -14.40 0.55 -11.03
CA LEU A 477 -14.80 1.52 -10.01
C LEU A 477 -15.36 2.79 -10.63
N LEU A 478 -14.67 3.30 -11.65
CA LEU A 478 -14.97 4.54 -12.35
C LEU A 478 -15.01 4.33 -13.86
N SER A 479 -15.55 5.29 -14.61
CA SER A 479 -15.32 5.38 -16.05
C SER A 479 -13.86 5.76 -16.36
N PRO A 480 -13.33 5.39 -17.55
CA PRO A 480 -12.03 5.86 -18.01
C PRO A 480 -11.88 7.39 -17.99
N GLU A 481 -12.94 8.11 -18.32
CA GLU A 481 -13.00 9.57 -18.39
C GLU A 481 -12.82 10.20 -17.00
N SER A 482 -13.62 9.79 -16.03
CA SER A 482 -13.54 10.32 -14.66
C SER A 482 -12.24 9.94 -13.98
N ALA A 483 -11.75 8.71 -14.19
CA ALA A 483 -10.46 8.27 -13.70
C ALA A 483 -9.32 9.18 -14.23
N TRP A 484 -9.34 9.46 -15.52
CA TRP A 484 -8.36 10.32 -16.19
C TRP A 484 -8.44 11.76 -15.68
N ILE A 485 -9.65 12.35 -15.63
CA ILE A 485 -9.87 13.73 -15.15
C ILE A 485 -9.38 13.88 -13.71
N VAL A 486 -9.75 12.97 -12.80
CA VAL A 486 -9.31 13.03 -11.40
C VAL A 486 -7.79 12.91 -11.30
N ARG A 487 -7.16 12.02 -12.07
CA ARG A 487 -5.71 11.90 -12.08
C ARG A 487 -5.03 13.20 -12.53
N ARG A 488 -5.55 13.87 -13.57
CA ARG A 488 -5.05 15.16 -14.05
C ARG A 488 -5.24 16.27 -13.01
N ILE A 489 -6.38 16.31 -12.31
CA ILE A 489 -6.59 17.24 -11.20
C ILE A 489 -5.53 17.05 -10.11
N LEU A 490 -5.29 15.80 -9.69
CA LEU A 490 -4.28 15.47 -8.68
C LEU A 490 -2.84 15.70 -9.15
N ALA A 491 -2.60 15.77 -10.46
CA ALA A 491 -1.32 16.12 -11.07
C ALA A 491 -1.08 17.64 -11.19
N GLY A 492 -2.07 18.48 -10.83
CA GLY A 492 -2.02 19.93 -11.03
C GLY A 492 -2.36 20.38 -12.46
N GLU A 493 -2.95 19.49 -13.27
CA GLU A 493 -3.32 19.71 -14.67
C GLU A 493 -4.85 19.82 -14.83
N ALA A 494 -5.52 20.37 -13.82
CA ALA A 494 -6.97 20.44 -13.76
C ALA A 494 -7.60 21.36 -14.81
N GLN A 495 -6.93 22.46 -15.15
CA GLN A 495 -7.42 23.44 -16.11
C GLN A 495 -6.84 23.17 -17.50
N PRO A 496 -7.67 22.80 -18.50
CA PRO A 496 -7.21 22.60 -19.86
C PRO A 496 -6.77 23.92 -20.52
N ALA A 497 -5.73 23.83 -21.35
CA ALA A 497 -5.52 24.82 -22.40
C ALA A 497 -6.70 24.77 -23.40
N ALA A 498 -6.97 25.89 -24.09
CA ALA A 498 -8.05 25.95 -25.08
C ALA A 498 -7.88 24.93 -26.23
N SER A 499 -6.64 24.58 -26.58
CA SER A 499 -6.33 23.52 -27.55
C SER A 499 -6.64 22.10 -27.04
N GLY A 500 -6.84 21.95 -25.73
CA GLY A 500 -6.97 20.67 -25.04
C GLY A 500 -5.71 19.80 -25.09
N SER A 501 -4.57 20.35 -25.52
CA SER A 501 -3.30 19.64 -25.56
C SER A 501 -2.75 19.43 -24.15
N VAL A 502 -2.41 18.18 -23.83
CA VAL A 502 -1.81 17.78 -22.54
C VAL A 502 -0.83 16.62 -22.79
N PRO A 503 0.31 16.53 -22.08
CA PRO A 503 1.24 15.42 -22.26
C PRO A 503 0.61 14.07 -21.90
N ASP A 504 0.88 13.03 -22.69
CA ASP A 504 0.37 11.67 -22.42
C ASP A 504 0.97 11.05 -21.15
N VAL A 505 2.18 11.46 -20.75
CA VAL A 505 2.78 11.05 -19.50
C VAL A 505 2.32 11.98 -18.39
N VAL A 506 1.54 11.44 -17.45
CA VAL A 506 1.12 12.18 -16.25
C VAL A 506 2.30 12.22 -15.26
N PRO A 507 2.65 13.38 -14.68
CA PRO A 507 3.65 13.46 -13.62
C PRO A 507 3.13 12.80 -12.32
N LEU A 508 3.75 13.10 -11.17
CA LEU A 508 3.24 12.62 -9.88
C LEU A 508 1.88 13.28 -9.56
N ALA A 509 0.80 12.51 -9.69
CA ALA A 509 -0.51 12.85 -9.19
C ALA A 509 -0.64 12.36 -7.74
N TRP A 510 -1.04 13.21 -6.79
CA TRP A 510 -1.05 12.79 -5.38
C TRP A 510 -2.14 13.45 -4.54
N LYS A 511 -2.46 12.79 -3.42
CA LYS A 511 -3.42 13.27 -2.44
C LYS A 511 -2.91 13.05 -1.02
N THR A 512 -3.10 14.06 -0.17
CA THR A 512 -2.88 13.96 1.28
C THR A 512 -4.12 13.53 2.03
N GLY A 513 -3.90 12.90 3.19
CA GLY A 513 -4.91 12.72 4.22
C GLY A 513 -4.33 13.05 5.59
N THR A 514 -5.14 13.68 6.41
CA THR A 514 -4.84 13.89 7.83
C THR A 514 -6.07 13.43 8.60
N SER A 515 -5.89 12.54 9.58
CA SER A 515 -7.00 12.12 10.44
C SER A 515 -7.27 13.12 11.56
N TYR A 516 -8.47 13.05 12.14
CA TYR A 516 -8.85 13.92 13.25
C TYR A 516 -7.84 13.85 14.41
N GLY A 517 -7.49 15.01 14.95
CA GLY A 517 -6.54 15.12 16.06
C GLY A 517 -5.09 14.78 15.70
N TYR A 518 -4.68 14.91 14.43
CA TYR A 518 -3.28 14.72 13.99
C TYR A 518 -2.71 13.33 14.36
N ARG A 519 -3.51 12.27 14.22
CA ARG A 519 -3.09 10.90 14.57
C ARG A 519 -2.40 10.19 13.41
N ASP A 520 -2.87 10.45 12.19
CA ASP A 520 -2.40 9.82 10.96
C ASP A 520 -2.12 10.89 9.90
N ALA A 521 -0.89 10.88 9.37
CA ALA A 521 -0.47 11.67 8.23
C ALA A 521 -0.25 10.75 7.02
N TRP A 522 -1.07 10.92 5.99
CA TRP A 522 -1.05 10.12 4.76
C TRP A 522 -0.61 10.92 3.56
N SER A 523 0.08 10.26 2.63
CA SER A 523 0.14 10.65 1.23
C SER A 523 0.00 9.41 0.35
N VAL A 524 -0.82 9.53 -0.70
CA VAL A 524 -0.96 8.50 -1.73
C VAL A 524 -0.73 9.16 -3.08
N GLY A 525 0.24 8.63 -3.81
CA GLY A 525 0.70 9.16 -5.08
C GLY A 525 0.64 8.13 -6.20
N ILE A 526 0.51 8.62 -7.43
CA ILE A 526 0.50 7.88 -8.67
C ILE A 526 1.45 8.62 -9.62
N ASN A 527 2.62 8.06 -9.85
CA ASN A 527 3.52 8.58 -10.88
C ASN A 527 3.28 7.83 -12.20
N PRO A 528 4.10 8.03 -13.26
CA PRO A 528 3.87 7.36 -14.53
C PRO A 528 3.72 5.83 -14.44
N ARG A 529 4.40 5.15 -13.51
CA ARG A 529 4.42 3.67 -13.41
C ARG A 529 4.02 3.09 -12.06
N TYR A 530 4.18 3.85 -10.97
CA TYR A 530 4.06 3.34 -9.62
C TYR A 530 2.97 4.05 -8.83
N LEU A 531 2.30 3.27 -7.97
CA LEU A 531 1.53 3.77 -6.83
C LEU A 531 2.46 3.82 -5.63
N ILE A 532 2.37 4.90 -4.87
CA ILE A 532 3.20 5.16 -3.70
C ILE A 532 2.24 5.48 -2.54
N GLY A 533 2.28 4.69 -1.48
CA GLY A 533 1.58 4.98 -0.23
C GLY A 533 2.59 5.30 0.86
N VAL A 534 2.37 6.39 1.59
CA VAL A 534 3.15 6.74 2.78
C VAL A 534 2.22 7.07 3.93
N TRP A 535 2.55 6.56 5.11
CA TRP A 535 1.92 6.92 6.39
C TRP A 535 3.00 7.30 7.39
N VAL A 536 2.71 8.32 8.20
CA VAL A 536 3.51 8.74 9.35
C VAL A 536 2.56 8.97 10.52
N GLY A 537 2.93 8.49 11.70
CA GLY A 537 2.13 8.66 12.91
C GLY A 537 2.57 7.72 14.01
N ARG A 538 1.81 7.63 15.10
CA ARG A 538 2.12 6.70 16.19
C ARG A 538 1.30 5.42 16.09
N PRO A 539 1.93 4.23 16.19
CA PRO A 539 1.18 2.97 16.17
C PRO A 539 0.16 2.81 17.31
N ASP A 540 0.33 3.54 18.42
CA ASP A 540 -0.65 3.58 19.52
C ASP A 540 -1.83 4.54 19.28
N ALA A 541 -1.90 5.19 18.11
CA ALA A 541 -2.90 6.21 17.74
C ALA A 541 -2.91 7.48 18.61
N THR A 542 -1.84 7.73 19.38
CA THR A 542 -1.71 8.98 20.14
C THR A 542 -1.53 10.16 19.16
N PRO A 543 -2.26 11.28 19.34
CA PRO A 543 -2.04 12.52 18.61
C PRO A 543 -0.58 12.99 18.58
N VAL A 544 -0.12 13.49 17.43
CA VAL A 544 1.17 14.17 17.32
C VAL A 544 0.95 15.55 16.72
N ALA A 545 0.91 16.57 17.59
CA ALA A 545 0.74 17.96 17.15
C ALA A 545 1.82 18.33 16.13
N GLY A 546 1.42 18.99 15.04
CA GLY A 546 2.32 19.38 13.95
C GLY A 546 2.61 18.28 12.92
N GLN A 547 2.19 17.02 13.13
CA GLN A 547 2.24 15.99 12.10
C GLN A 547 0.94 15.92 11.31
N PHE A 548 1.01 16.27 10.03
CA PHE A 548 -0.10 16.15 9.08
C PHE A 548 0.44 15.76 7.71
N GLY A 549 -0.43 15.27 6.82
CA GLY A 549 -0.02 14.63 5.56
C GLY A 549 1.00 15.44 4.75
N PHE A 550 0.76 16.75 4.59
CA PHE A 550 1.63 17.64 3.82
C PHE A 550 3.01 17.85 4.47
N ALA A 551 3.09 18.01 5.80
CA ALA A 551 4.37 18.25 6.48
C ALA A 551 5.21 16.98 6.67
N SER A 552 4.58 15.81 6.82
CA SER A 552 5.28 14.58 7.22
C SER A 552 5.34 13.52 6.12
N ALA A 553 4.24 13.25 5.41
CA ALA A 553 4.17 12.14 4.47
C ALA A 553 4.54 12.55 3.02
N VAL A 554 4.23 13.77 2.59
CA VAL A 554 4.56 14.27 1.25
C VAL A 554 6.08 14.35 0.99
N PRO A 555 6.93 14.86 1.90
CA PRO A 555 8.37 14.89 1.67
C PRO A 555 8.97 13.50 1.44
N VAL A 556 8.50 12.50 2.18
CA VAL A 556 8.92 11.10 2.03
C VAL A 556 8.45 10.54 0.69
N MET A 557 7.19 10.79 0.30
CA MET A 557 6.67 10.39 -1.01
C MET A 557 7.45 11.01 -2.17
N ASN A 558 7.83 12.28 -2.08
CA ASN A 558 8.65 12.94 -3.10
C ASN A 558 10.04 12.32 -3.21
N GLN A 559 10.67 11.96 -2.09
CA GLN A 559 11.94 11.23 -2.09
C GLN A 559 11.81 9.85 -2.75
N ILE A 560 10.75 9.10 -2.43
CA ILE A 560 10.45 7.81 -3.10
C ILE A 560 10.21 8.04 -4.59
N ASN A 561 9.45 9.06 -4.98
CA ASN A 561 9.18 9.35 -6.38
C ASN A 561 10.46 9.65 -7.15
N SER A 562 11.35 10.50 -6.61
CA SER A 562 12.65 10.80 -7.21
C SER A 562 13.51 9.55 -7.37
N LEU A 563 13.53 8.67 -6.36
CA LEU A 563 14.21 7.38 -6.40
C LEU A 563 13.66 6.45 -7.50
N LEU A 564 12.34 6.42 -7.66
CA LEU A 564 11.70 5.60 -8.69
C LEU A 564 11.92 6.18 -10.09
N MET A 565 11.82 7.50 -10.26
CA MET A 565 12.02 8.15 -11.56
C MET A 565 13.46 8.01 -12.06
N SER A 566 14.47 8.05 -11.18
CA SER A 566 15.87 7.85 -11.59
C SER A 566 16.17 6.44 -12.08
N ARG A 567 15.36 5.46 -11.67
CA ARG A 567 15.44 4.04 -12.08
C ARG A 567 14.66 3.73 -13.36
N LEU A 568 13.78 4.62 -13.82
CA LEU A 568 12.96 4.39 -15.00
C LEU A 568 13.70 4.75 -16.28
N ASN A 569 13.82 3.76 -17.18
CA ASN A 569 14.17 4.04 -18.56
C ASN A 569 13.02 4.75 -19.25
N ARG A 570 13.32 5.81 -20.02
CA ARG A 570 12.30 6.60 -20.75
C ARG A 570 11.42 5.77 -21.68
N ARG A 571 11.91 4.63 -22.18
CA ARG A 571 11.15 3.72 -23.06
C ARG A 571 10.10 2.87 -22.32
N ASP A 572 10.23 2.73 -21.00
CA ASP A 572 9.40 1.84 -20.16
C ASP A 572 8.37 2.63 -19.33
N VAL A 573 8.13 3.89 -19.69
CA VAL A 573 7.20 4.80 -19.00
C VAL A 573 5.80 4.60 -19.60
N PRO A 574 4.81 4.13 -18.83
CA PRO A 574 3.43 4.02 -19.30
C PRO A 574 2.86 5.39 -19.66
N VAL A 575 2.09 5.43 -20.74
CA VAL A 575 1.32 6.60 -21.16
C VAL A 575 -0.13 6.50 -20.68
N ASP A 576 -0.77 7.65 -20.48
CA ASP A 576 -2.17 7.78 -20.09
C ASP A 576 -2.83 8.85 -20.99
N PRO A 577 -3.03 8.51 -22.28
CA PRO A 577 -3.54 9.46 -23.27
C PRO A 577 -4.96 9.90 -22.92
N ARG A 578 -5.30 11.13 -23.30
CA ARG A 578 -6.65 11.66 -23.09
C ARG A 578 -7.68 10.77 -23.80
N PRO A 579 -8.70 10.23 -23.08
CA PRO A 579 -9.78 9.50 -23.74
C PRO A 579 -10.49 10.39 -24.77
N ALA A 580 -10.90 9.82 -25.90
CA ALA A 580 -11.54 10.58 -26.98
C ALA A 580 -12.85 11.27 -26.56
N SER A 581 -13.54 10.68 -25.59
CA SER A 581 -14.75 11.18 -24.93
C SER A 581 -14.49 12.30 -23.93
N VAL A 582 -13.24 12.58 -23.55
CA VAL A 582 -12.90 13.74 -22.72
C VAL A 582 -12.63 14.95 -23.60
N THR A 583 -13.49 15.96 -23.46
CA THR A 583 -13.43 17.20 -24.24
C THR A 583 -13.15 18.41 -23.34
N VAL A 584 -12.86 19.55 -23.97
CA VAL A 584 -12.74 20.85 -23.30
C VAL A 584 -14.02 21.63 -23.56
N ALA A 585 -14.61 22.21 -22.51
CA ALA A 585 -15.73 23.12 -22.64
C ALA A 585 -15.50 24.40 -21.84
N THR A 586 -16.00 25.52 -22.38
CA THR A 586 -16.08 26.79 -21.66
C THR A 586 -17.42 26.88 -20.94
N ILE A 587 -17.38 26.85 -19.61
CA ILE A 587 -18.57 26.91 -18.74
C ILE A 587 -18.68 28.27 -18.07
N CYS A 588 -19.89 28.60 -17.59
CA CYS A 588 -20.20 29.86 -16.94
C CYS A 588 -20.75 29.63 -15.53
N TRP A 589 -20.14 30.24 -14.52
CA TRP A 589 -20.76 30.38 -13.20
C TRP A 589 -21.72 31.57 -13.16
N PRO A 590 -22.80 31.50 -12.35
CA PRO A 590 -23.12 30.45 -11.39
C PRO A 590 -23.86 29.22 -11.96
N GLY A 591 -24.25 29.22 -13.23
CA GLY A 591 -25.07 28.16 -13.83
C GLY A 591 -24.37 26.80 -14.01
N GLY A 592 -23.05 26.78 -14.17
CA GLY A 592 -22.26 25.56 -14.42
C GLY A 592 -22.24 25.12 -15.89
N GLN A 593 -23.06 25.73 -16.75
CA GLN A 593 -23.21 25.34 -18.16
C GLN A 593 -22.60 26.38 -19.11
N PRO A 594 -22.30 26.02 -20.37
CA PRO A 594 -21.89 26.99 -21.38
C PRO A 594 -22.99 28.01 -21.66
N LEU A 595 -22.60 29.28 -21.79
CA LEU A 595 -23.48 30.36 -22.25
C LEU A 595 -22.83 31.15 -23.39
N PRO A 596 -23.64 31.74 -24.31
CA PRO A 596 -23.15 32.56 -25.41
C PRO A 596 -22.21 33.68 -24.97
N GLY A 597 -21.35 34.13 -25.88
CA GLY A 597 -20.50 35.31 -25.65
C GLY A 597 -21.36 36.54 -25.34
N GLY A 598 -21.03 37.25 -24.25
CA GLY A 598 -21.77 38.44 -23.81
C GLY A 598 -23.03 38.20 -22.99
N ASP A 599 -23.41 36.94 -22.71
CA ASP A 599 -24.57 36.64 -21.85
C ASP A 599 -24.37 37.16 -20.42
N GLU A 600 -25.32 37.96 -19.92
CA GLU A 600 -25.26 38.61 -18.60
C GLU A 600 -25.31 37.62 -17.41
N ASN A 601 -25.78 36.40 -17.66
CA ASN A 601 -25.81 35.31 -16.69
C ASN A 601 -24.45 34.61 -16.54
N CYS A 602 -23.51 34.85 -17.47
CA CYS A 602 -22.16 34.33 -17.37
C CYS A 602 -21.27 35.27 -16.56
N ARG A 603 -21.17 35.01 -15.25
CA ARG A 603 -20.41 35.87 -14.31
C ARG A 603 -18.93 35.53 -14.30
N GLN A 604 -18.60 34.23 -14.35
CA GLN A 604 -17.22 33.78 -14.48
C GLN A 604 -17.12 32.68 -15.55
N ARG A 605 -16.28 32.89 -16.55
CA ARG A 605 -15.95 31.88 -17.57
C ARG A 605 -14.80 31.01 -17.11
N ARG A 606 -14.93 29.69 -17.28
CA ARG A 606 -13.89 28.72 -16.92
C ARG A 606 -13.74 27.67 -18.01
N GLN A 607 -12.51 27.20 -18.23
CA GLN A 607 -12.25 26.06 -19.11
C GLN A 607 -12.26 24.78 -18.26
N SER A 608 -13.08 23.80 -18.64
CA SER A 608 -13.23 22.55 -17.91
C SER A 608 -12.91 21.36 -18.79
N TRP A 609 -12.26 20.34 -18.22
CA TRP A 609 -12.35 18.99 -18.73
C TRP A 609 -13.77 18.46 -18.52
N VAL A 610 -14.31 17.78 -19.53
CA VAL A 610 -15.69 17.26 -19.56
C VAL A 610 -15.69 15.81 -19.97
N ALA A 611 -16.31 14.95 -19.16
CA ALA A 611 -16.48 13.54 -19.46
C ALA A 611 -17.70 13.32 -20.35
N ALA A 612 -17.50 12.77 -21.55
CA ALA A 612 -18.56 12.38 -22.49
C ALA A 612 -19.60 13.48 -22.81
N GLY A 613 -19.18 14.75 -22.83
CA GLY A 613 -20.08 15.89 -23.05
C GLY A 613 -21.01 16.23 -21.88
N THR A 614 -20.80 15.62 -20.71
CA THR A 614 -21.65 15.79 -19.52
C THR A 614 -21.41 17.13 -18.85
N LEU A 615 -22.34 18.07 -19.06
CA LEU A 615 -22.29 19.44 -18.55
C LEU A 615 -23.51 19.72 -17.64
N PRO A 616 -23.52 19.17 -16.42
CA PRO A 616 -24.62 19.39 -15.50
C PRO A 616 -24.66 20.85 -15.03
N PRO A 617 -25.84 21.36 -14.65
CA PRO A 617 -25.92 22.62 -13.95
C PRO A 617 -25.20 22.53 -12.59
N THR A 618 -24.96 23.69 -11.98
CA THR A 618 -24.36 23.77 -10.64
C THR A 618 -25.16 22.94 -9.63
N LEU A 619 -24.47 22.03 -8.95
CA LEU A 619 -25.02 21.20 -7.90
C LEU A 619 -25.39 22.08 -6.69
N LEU A 620 -26.68 22.11 -6.35
CA LEU A 620 -27.19 22.84 -5.20
C LEU A 620 -27.01 22.04 -3.89
N ALA A 621 -26.77 22.72 -2.78
CA ALA A 621 -26.77 22.09 -1.46
C ALA A 621 -28.21 21.86 -0.99
N ALA A 622 -28.54 20.62 -0.63
CA ALA A 622 -29.85 20.30 -0.10
C ALA A 622 -30.16 21.12 1.18
N GLY A 623 -31.36 21.68 1.24
CA GLY A 623 -31.87 22.39 2.43
C GLY A 623 -31.30 23.80 2.67
N GLN A 624 -30.47 24.35 1.77
CA GLN A 624 -29.92 25.70 1.91
C GLN A 624 -30.23 26.63 0.73
N GLU A 625 -31.11 26.19 -0.18
CA GLU A 625 -31.55 26.98 -1.32
C GLU A 625 -33.02 27.38 -1.22
N SER A 626 -33.36 28.47 -1.92
CA SER A 626 -34.75 28.87 -2.13
C SER A 626 -35.47 27.90 -3.08
N LEU A 627 -36.81 27.93 -3.08
CA LEU A 627 -37.64 27.16 -4.02
C LEU A 627 -37.29 27.43 -5.50
N SER A 628 -36.79 28.63 -5.81
CA SER A 628 -36.39 29.05 -7.16
C SER A 628 -34.98 28.59 -7.56
N GLY A 629 -34.19 28.03 -6.62
CA GLY A 629 -32.81 27.64 -6.84
C GLY A 629 -31.96 28.78 -7.42
N LEU A 630 -31.25 28.52 -8.51
CA LEU A 630 -30.40 29.50 -9.22
C LEU A 630 -31.18 30.39 -10.19
N HIS A 631 -32.39 29.98 -10.58
CA HIS A 631 -33.17 30.63 -11.63
C HIS A 631 -34.17 31.59 -11.01
N LEU A 632 -33.83 32.88 -11.02
CA LEU A 632 -34.71 33.92 -10.52
C LEU A 632 -35.50 34.54 -11.67
N SER A 633 -36.81 34.30 -11.69
CA SER A 633 -37.73 34.98 -12.60
C SER A 633 -38.20 36.30 -12.01
N TYR A 634 -38.18 37.38 -12.80
CA TYR A 634 -38.76 38.67 -12.45
C TYR A 634 -39.42 39.31 -13.67
N TRP A 635 -40.25 40.32 -13.45
CA TRP A 635 -40.92 41.06 -14.53
C TRP A 635 -40.33 42.47 -14.62
N GLN A 636 -40.13 42.97 -15.84
CA GLN A 636 -39.67 44.35 -16.08
C GLN A 636 -40.61 45.11 -17.00
N ASN A 637 -40.71 46.42 -16.80
CA ASN A 637 -41.35 47.33 -17.74
C ASN A 637 -40.39 47.75 -18.88
N PRO A 638 -40.85 48.47 -19.92
CA PRO A 638 -39.99 48.98 -20.99
C PRO A 638 -38.86 49.92 -20.54
N GLN A 639 -38.97 50.52 -19.35
CA GLN A 639 -37.94 51.36 -18.74
C GLN A 639 -36.87 50.56 -17.98
N GLY A 640 -36.98 49.22 -17.95
CA GLY A 640 -36.04 48.35 -17.26
C GLY A 640 -36.23 48.27 -15.74
N LEU A 641 -37.32 48.82 -15.21
CA LEU A 641 -37.66 48.71 -13.78
C LEU A 641 -38.42 47.42 -13.51
N ARG A 642 -38.17 46.83 -12.35
CA ARG A 642 -38.84 45.61 -11.89
C ARG A 642 -40.27 45.92 -11.43
N VAL A 643 -41.23 45.14 -11.93
CA VAL A 643 -42.67 45.34 -11.72
C VAL A 643 -43.37 44.04 -11.30
N ALA A 644 -44.62 44.13 -10.84
CA ALA A 644 -45.48 42.94 -10.67
C ALA A 644 -45.85 42.30 -12.02
N ALA A 645 -46.27 41.03 -11.98
CA ALA A 645 -46.56 40.24 -13.17
C ALA A 645 -47.80 40.73 -13.94
N ASP A 646 -48.71 41.41 -13.27
CA ASP A 646 -49.98 41.95 -13.78
C ASP A 646 -49.87 43.42 -14.25
N CYS A 647 -48.68 44.03 -14.16
CA CYS A 647 -48.48 45.39 -14.64
C CYS A 647 -48.53 45.46 -16.18
N PRO A 648 -49.04 46.56 -16.75
CA PRO A 648 -49.05 46.77 -18.20
C PRO A 648 -47.63 46.69 -18.81
N ASP A 649 -47.51 46.05 -19.98
CA ASP A 649 -46.25 45.87 -20.72
C ASP A 649 -45.13 45.16 -19.95
N ALA A 650 -45.49 44.42 -18.89
CA ALA A 650 -44.54 43.62 -18.13
C ALA A 650 -43.98 42.48 -18.98
N THR A 651 -42.65 42.41 -19.07
CA THR A 651 -41.93 41.33 -19.76
C THR A 651 -41.19 40.46 -18.75
N ARG A 652 -41.40 39.14 -18.83
CA ARG A 652 -40.70 38.19 -17.97
C ARG A 652 -39.23 38.12 -18.36
N ARG A 653 -38.36 38.22 -17.36
CA ARG A 653 -36.92 38.04 -17.45
C ARG A 653 -36.48 36.93 -16.52
N GLU A 654 -35.39 36.28 -16.90
CA GLU A 654 -34.77 35.21 -16.12
C GLU A 654 -33.31 35.57 -15.86
N LEU A 655 -32.91 35.39 -14.61
CA LEU A 655 -31.59 35.76 -14.11
C LEU A 655 -31.00 34.59 -13.34
N LEU A 656 -29.79 34.17 -13.72
CA LEU A 656 -29.00 33.26 -12.91
C LEU A 656 -28.36 34.02 -11.77
N VAL A 657 -28.67 33.57 -10.56
CA VAL A 657 -28.08 34.07 -9.31
C VAL A 657 -27.18 33.01 -8.71
N TRP A 658 -26.21 33.44 -7.93
CA TRP A 658 -25.36 32.52 -7.18
C TRP A 658 -26.18 31.72 -6.16
N PRO A 659 -25.73 30.50 -5.81
CA PRO A 659 -26.28 29.75 -4.67
C PRO A 659 -26.45 30.65 -3.45
N LEU A 660 -27.61 30.58 -2.80
CA LEU A 660 -27.96 31.43 -1.66
C LEU A 660 -26.94 31.36 -0.51
N PRO A 661 -26.36 30.19 -0.17
CA PRO A 661 -25.31 30.10 0.84
C PRO A 661 -24.03 30.84 0.49
N LEU A 662 -23.85 31.32 -0.74
CA LEU A 662 -22.66 32.06 -1.15
C LEU A 662 -22.81 33.57 -1.01
N GLU A 663 -24.01 34.11 -0.77
CA GLU A 663 -24.30 35.56 -0.75
C GLU A 663 -23.30 36.39 0.08
N ALA A 664 -22.95 35.92 1.28
CA ALA A 664 -22.02 36.63 2.16
C ALA A 664 -20.56 36.60 1.69
N TRP A 665 -20.20 35.71 0.77
CA TRP A 665 -18.86 35.54 0.19
C TRP A 665 -18.70 36.24 -1.17
N LEU A 666 -19.79 36.74 -1.73
CA LEU A 666 -19.77 37.38 -3.04
C LEU A 666 -19.40 38.87 -2.93
N PRO A 667 -18.69 39.40 -3.94
CA PRO A 667 -18.55 40.85 -4.11
C PRO A 667 -19.93 41.51 -4.12
N PRO A 668 -20.09 42.75 -3.58
CA PRO A 668 -21.40 43.40 -3.48
C PRO A 668 -22.20 43.44 -4.80
N GLN A 669 -21.52 43.61 -5.94
CA GLN A 669 -22.13 43.64 -7.28
C GLN A 669 -22.72 42.30 -7.74
N GLU A 670 -22.26 41.19 -7.17
CA GLU A 670 -22.71 39.83 -7.51
C GLU A 670 -23.84 39.33 -6.60
N ARG A 671 -24.12 40.05 -5.50
CA ARG A 671 -25.20 39.71 -4.57
C ARG A 671 -26.56 39.88 -5.23
N ARG A 672 -27.51 38.99 -4.91
CA ARG A 672 -28.84 38.94 -5.54
C ARG A 672 -29.58 40.27 -5.54
N ALA A 673 -29.48 41.06 -4.48
CA ALA A 673 -30.14 42.36 -4.37
C ALA A 673 -29.63 43.40 -5.37
N GLN A 674 -28.32 43.37 -5.68
CA GLN A 674 -27.67 44.32 -6.60
C GLN A 674 -27.75 43.86 -8.06
N ARG A 675 -27.92 42.55 -8.27
CA ARG A 675 -28.13 41.95 -9.60
C ARG A 675 -29.51 42.22 -10.18
N LEU A 676 -30.50 42.54 -9.34
CA LEU A 676 -31.87 42.79 -9.77
C LEU A 676 -32.07 44.28 -10.10
N PRO A 677 -32.81 44.62 -11.17
CA PRO A 677 -33.17 46.00 -11.45
C PRO A 677 -33.96 46.65 -10.31
N PRO A 678 -33.88 47.99 -10.16
CA PRO A 678 -34.66 48.73 -9.18
C PRO A 678 -36.16 48.56 -9.42
N VAL A 679 -36.95 48.65 -8.34
CA VAL A 679 -38.40 48.44 -8.36
C VAL A 679 -39.13 49.70 -8.85
N ASP A 680 -40.14 49.57 -9.72
CA ASP A 680 -41.06 50.67 -10.03
C ASP A 680 -42.02 50.86 -8.85
N ALA A 681 -41.99 52.07 -8.25
CA ALA A 681 -42.84 52.42 -7.12
C ALA A 681 -44.34 52.40 -7.46
N ARG A 682 -44.72 52.52 -8.74
CA ARG A 682 -46.14 52.56 -9.17
C ARG A 682 -46.77 51.18 -9.29
N CYS A 683 -45.96 50.15 -9.52
CA CYS A 683 -46.46 48.78 -9.70
C CYS A 683 -45.44 47.77 -9.12
N PRO A 684 -45.21 47.80 -7.80
CA PRO A 684 -44.15 47.02 -7.17
C PRO A 684 -44.49 45.51 -7.20
N PRO A 685 -43.49 44.63 -7.38
CA PRO A 685 -43.70 43.19 -7.31
C PRO A 685 -44.15 42.77 -5.90
N LEU A 686 -44.98 41.73 -5.82
CA LEU A 686 -45.31 41.06 -4.56
C LEU A 686 -44.01 40.57 -3.90
N GLN A 687 -43.78 40.95 -2.64
CA GLN A 687 -42.66 40.46 -1.84
C GLN A 687 -42.79 38.95 -1.65
N GLN A 688 -42.01 38.17 -2.39
CA GLN A 688 -41.84 36.74 -2.13
C GLN A 688 -40.66 36.57 -1.17
N GLY A 689 -40.96 36.04 0.03
CA GLY A 689 -39.96 35.69 1.04
C GLY A 689 -38.88 34.79 0.44
N SER A 690 -37.70 35.37 0.24
CA SER A 690 -36.58 34.75 -0.49
C SER A 690 -35.24 34.94 0.23
N GLY A 691 -35.29 35.27 1.52
CA GLY A 691 -34.12 35.43 2.38
C GLY A 691 -33.41 34.13 2.70
N ALA A 692 -32.09 34.18 2.81
CA ALA A 692 -31.31 33.13 3.44
C ALA A 692 -31.71 32.97 4.92
N PRO A 693 -31.70 31.75 5.47
CA PRO A 693 -31.86 31.57 6.91
C PRO A 693 -30.76 32.30 7.67
N LEU A 694 -31.11 32.80 8.85
CA LEU A 694 -30.17 33.49 9.73
C LEU A 694 -29.18 32.49 10.34
N ILE A 695 -27.88 32.79 10.28
CA ILE A 695 -26.81 31.91 10.82
C ILE A 695 -25.78 32.77 11.55
N VAL A 696 -25.49 32.44 12.81
CA VAL A 696 -24.39 33.04 13.57
C VAL A 696 -23.06 32.37 13.23
N THR A 697 -22.02 33.16 13.06
CA THR A 697 -20.63 32.77 12.78
C THR A 697 -19.67 33.47 13.74
N GLY A 698 -18.44 32.98 13.85
CA GLY A 698 -17.44 33.47 14.82
C GLY A 698 -17.44 32.73 16.16
N VAL A 699 -18.53 32.04 16.49
CA VAL A 699 -18.63 31.14 17.65
C VAL A 699 -19.50 29.92 17.33
N THR A 700 -19.17 28.76 17.88
CA THR A 700 -19.87 27.48 17.66
C THR A 700 -20.55 26.96 18.91
N GLU A 701 -21.58 26.12 18.74
CA GLU A 701 -22.33 25.55 19.87
C GLU A 701 -21.41 24.69 20.75
N GLY A 702 -21.41 24.95 22.06
CA GLY A 702 -20.55 24.29 23.05
C GLY A 702 -19.06 24.67 22.95
N GLN A 703 -18.68 25.67 22.14
CA GLN A 703 -17.28 26.07 22.00
C GLN A 703 -16.72 26.57 23.34
N ILE A 704 -15.54 26.07 23.71
CA ILE A 704 -14.79 26.62 24.85
C ILE A 704 -13.83 27.68 24.33
N VAL A 705 -13.98 28.91 24.79
CA VAL A 705 -13.11 30.04 24.46
C VAL A 705 -12.26 30.45 25.65
N ARG A 706 -10.97 30.74 25.42
CA ARG A 706 -9.99 31.07 26.46
C ARG A 706 -9.24 32.36 26.12
N PRO A 707 -9.03 33.26 27.09
CA PRO A 707 -8.17 34.43 26.88
C PRO A 707 -6.69 34.02 26.74
N LEU A 708 -5.90 34.88 26.11
CA LEU A 708 -4.44 34.70 26.07
C LEU A 708 -3.86 34.73 27.49
N PRO A 709 -2.77 33.98 27.76
CA PRO A 709 -2.11 33.99 29.07
C PRO A 709 -1.79 35.43 29.52
N GLY A 710 -2.26 35.82 30.71
CA GLY A 710 -2.07 37.17 31.27
C GLY A 710 -3.15 38.20 30.92
N ARG A 711 -4.19 37.86 30.15
CA ARG A 711 -5.36 38.73 29.90
C ARG A 711 -6.62 38.20 30.61
N GLY A 712 -7.31 39.07 31.33
CA GLY A 712 -8.53 38.76 32.09
C GLY A 712 -9.83 38.88 31.29
N SER A 713 -9.81 39.46 30.09
CA SER A 713 -10.96 39.61 29.20
C SER A 713 -10.66 39.01 27.83
N LEU A 714 -11.69 38.43 27.21
CA LEU A 714 -11.64 37.89 25.86
C LEU A 714 -12.61 38.69 24.99
N THR A 715 -12.15 39.20 23.86
CA THR A 715 -13.03 39.79 22.84
C THR A 715 -13.23 38.78 21.73
N LEU A 716 -14.47 38.35 21.51
CA LEU A 716 -14.84 37.34 20.53
C LEU A 716 -15.55 38.01 19.34
N PRO A 717 -14.94 38.06 18.14
CA PRO A 717 -15.63 38.56 16.95
C PRO A 717 -16.68 37.54 16.50
N VAL A 718 -17.92 37.99 16.41
CA VAL A 718 -19.07 37.24 15.90
C VAL A 718 -19.70 37.98 14.72
N ALA A 719 -20.30 37.23 13.81
CA ALA A 719 -20.99 37.78 12.65
C ALA A 719 -22.27 37.01 12.38
N VAL A 720 -23.24 37.64 11.74
CA VAL A 720 -24.44 36.98 11.25
C VAL A 720 -24.41 36.92 9.72
N GLN A 721 -24.82 35.79 9.18
CA GLN A 721 -25.02 35.56 7.75
C GLN A 721 -26.48 35.26 7.48
N GLY A 722 -26.99 35.75 6.34
CA GLY A 722 -28.40 35.62 5.97
C GLY A 722 -29.35 36.55 6.72
N GLY A 723 -30.63 36.19 6.71
CA GLY A 723 -31.74 37.00 7.20
C GLY A 723 -32.30 37.98 6.17
N GLN A 724 -33.52 38.45 6.42
CA GLN A 724 -34.20 39.50 5.65
C GLN A 724 -34.14 40.86 6.35
N GLY A 725 -34.34 41.94 5.59
CA GLY A 725 -34.23 43.30 6.14
C GLY A 725 -32.80 43.76 6.45
N THR A 726 -32.64 45.02 6.87
CA THR A 726 -31.34 45.63 7.18
C THR A 726 -31.01 45.60 8.67
N GLN A 727 -32.02 45.55 9.55
CA GLN A 727 -31.83 45.56 10.99
C GLN A 727 -31.49 44.17 11.55
N ARG A 728 -30.65 44.14 12.58
CA ARG A 728 -30.26 42.94 13.32
C ARG A 728 -30.30 43.24 14.81
N TRP A 729 -31.10 42.47 15.56
CA TRP A 729 -31.18 42.59 17.01
C TRP A 729 -30.37 41.48 17.67
N TRP A 730 -29.34 41.86 18.42
CA TRP A 730 -28.44 40.94 19.09
C TRP A 730 -28.74 40.87 20.58
N PHE A 731 -28.71 39.66 21.15
CA PHE A 731 -28.91 39.42 22.58
C PHE A 731 -27.82 38.50 23.11
N LEU A 732 -27.24 38.83 24.26
CA LEU A 732 -26.30 37.99 25.00
C LEU A 732 -26.91 37.65 26.36
N ASN A 733 -27.14 36.36 26.62
CA ASN A 733 -27.79 35.86 27.83
C ASN A 733 -29.17 36.49 28.08
N GLY A 734 -29.90 36.80 26.99
CA GLY A 734 -31.20 37.47 27.04
C GLY A 734 -31.14 38.99 27.14
N GLU A 735 -29.96 39.59 27.37
CA GLU A 735 -29.79 41.04 27.42
C GLU A 735 -29.49 41.61 26.02
N PRO A 736 -30.20 42.65 25.56
CA PRO A 736 -29.95 43.26 24.26
C PRO A 736 -28.58 43.93 24.23
N LEU A 737 -27.81 43.70 23.16
CA LEU A 737 -26.54 44.35 22.93
C LEU A 737 -26.76 45.69 22.23
N VAL A 738 -26.10 46.74 22.73
CA VAL A 738 -26.10 48.05 22.07
C VAL A 738 -25.21 47.96 20.83
N THR A 739 -25.84 47.86 19.65
CA THR A 739 -25.15 47.82 18.37
C THR A 739 -25.50 49.06 17.55
N GLN A 740 -24.64 49.42 16.59
CA GLN A 740 -25.10 50.31 15.52
C GLN A 740 -26.25 49.61 14.78
N GLU A 741 -27.25 50.38 14.34
CA GLU A 741 -28.31 49.88 13.45
C GLU A 741 -27.66 49.16 12.26
N ALA A 742 -28.18 47.97 11.91
CA ALA A 742 -27.65 47.09 10.85
C ALA A 742 -26.26 46.43 11.09
N ALA A 743 -25.75 46.33 12.32
CA ALA A 743 -24.48 45.65 12.59
C ALA A 743 -24.53 44.14 12.27
N THR A 744 -23.90 43.73 11.17
CA THR A 744 -23.74 42.32 10.76
C THR A 744 -22.55 41.62 11.43
N GLN A 745 -21.68 42.39 12.08
CA GLN A 745 -20.54 41.94 12.86
C GLN A 745 -20.51 42.65 14.21
N LEU A 746 -20.11 41.91 15.24
CA LEU A 746 -19.98 42.43 16.60
C LEU A 746 -18.78 41.80 17.30
N SER A 747 -18.10 42.58 18.13
CA SER A 747 -17.07 42.10 19.04
C SER A 747 -17.66 41.93 20.44
N LEU A 748 -17.81 40.69 20.90
CA LEU A 748 -18.36 40.38 22.22
C LEU A 748 -17.26 40.43 23.29
N PRO A 749 -17.29 41.37 24.25
CA PRO A 749 -16.46 41.30 25.43
C PRO A 749 -17.00 40.23 26.38
N LEU A 750 -16.16 39.25 26.72
CA LEU A 750 -16.46 38.17 27.65
C LEU A 750 -15.61 38.34 28.90
N ASP A 751 -16.20 38.98 29.92
CA ASP A 751 -15.48 39.40 31.14
C ASP A 751 -15.59 38.41 32.30
N ARG A 752 -16.55 37.48 32.27
CA ARG A 752 -16.67 36.40 33.29
C ARG A 752 -16.52 34.99 32.69
N PRO A 753 -15.94 34.01 33.41
CA PRO A 753 -16.02 32.61 33.02
C PRO A 753 -17.46 32.10 33.21
N GLY A 754 -17.91 31.17 32.37
CA GLY A 754 -19.28 30.64 32.40
C GLY A 754 -19.86 30.33 31.02
N GLU A 755 -21.11 29.86 31.00
CA GLU A 755 -21.88 29.68 29.76
C GLU A 755 -22.48 31.01 29.27
N TYR A 756 -22.50 31.16 27.95
CA TYR A 756 -23.03 32.31 27.24
C TYR A 756 -23.97 31.83 26.12
N GLN A 757 -25.13 32.46 25.98
CA GLN A 757 -26.06 32.27 24.87
C GLN A 757 -26.14 33.56 24.06
N LEU A 758 -25.84 33.46 22.77
CA LEU A 758 -25.95 34.57 21.82
C LEU A 758 -27.12 34.29 20.87
N VAL A 759 -28.04 35.24 20.77
CA VAL A 759 -29.20 35.18 19.88
C VAL A 759 -29.19 36.40 18.98
N VAL A 760 -29.56 36.20 17.72
CA VAL A 760 -29.78 37.29 16.76
C VAL A 760 -31.10 37.08 16.04
N MET A 761 -31.80 38.19 15.79
CA MET A 761 -33.09 38.22 15.12
C MET A 761 -33.10 39.24 13.97
N ASP A 762 -33.86 38.99 12.91
CA ASP A 762 -34.10 39.92 11.80
C ASP A 762 -35.53 40.47 11.74
N GLU A 763 -35.78 41.38 10.80
CA GLU A 763 -37.05 42.10 10.58
C GLU A 763 -38.24 41.19 10.24
N GLU A 764 -37.98 39.98 9.74
CA GLU A 764 -39.02 38.99 9.42
C GLU A 764 -39.12 37.89 10.49
N ALA A 765 -38.62 38.16 11.71
CA ALA A 765 -38.60 37.24 12.85
C ALA A 765 -37.78 35.95 12.59
N GLY A 766 -36.84 35.97 11.65
CA GLY A 766 -35.81 34.96 11.52
C GLY A 766 -34.86 35.02 12.72
N VAL A 767 -34.67 33.89 13.41
CA VAL A 767 -33.86 33.80 14.63
C VAL A 767 -32.72 32.81 14.45
N ALA A 768 -31.52 33.17 14.91
CA ALA A 768 -30.41 32.25 15.10
C ALA A 768 -29.85 32.35 16.53
N SER A 769 -29.53 31.22 17.14
CA SER A 769 -28.98 31.14 18.49
C SER A 769 -27.76 30.23 18.56
N VAL A 770 -26.82 30.56 19.45
CA VAL A 770 -25.65 29.74 19.76
C VAL A 770 -25.28 29.83 21.23
N THR A 771 -25.02 28.69 21.87
CA THR A 771 -24.52 28.61 23.26
C THR A 771 -23.05 28.22 23.28
N PHE A 772 -22.21 28.84 24.10
CA PHE A 772 -20.77 28.57 24.21
C PHE A 772 -20.27 28.83 25.63
N ARG A 773 -19.04 28.41 25.96
CA ARG A 773 -18.47 28.54 27.32
C ARG A 773 -17.15 29.30 27.30
N ARG A 774 -16.97 30.23 28.25
CA ARG A 774 -15.66 30.81 28.55
C ARG A 774 -15.03 30.08 29.75
N ASP A 775 -13.81 29.59 29.55
CA ASP A 775 -12.96 29.00 30.58
C ASP A 775 -12.06 30.05 31.25
#